data_AF-A0A4Q4Z1T0-F1
#
_entry.id   AF-A0A4Q4Z1T0-F1
#
_cell.length_a   1.000
_cell.length_b   1.000
_cell.length_c   1.000
_cell.angle_alpha   90.00
_cell.angle_beta   90.00
_cell.angle_gamma   90.00
#
_symmetry.space_group_name_H-M   'P 1'
#
loop_
_entity.id
_entity.type
_entity.pdbx_description
1 polymer ?
#
loop_
_entity_poly.entity_id
_entity_poly.type
_entity_poly.pdbx_seq_one_letter_code
_entity_poly.pdbx_strand_id
1 'polypeptide(L)'
;MTFRYENPANSMAQPPQGPVSHWAILIGINYYVGDRCLRGAVYDVTQVKEYLQKQPGPVDVVILTATTPSNPTSGRPTEAEEVWPTYKNVVDALRRVISKAQRGHRVYIHYSGYGTRNEKYDSSSINDGVSQFALVLFGKNSGSNLYGTFLASAVKRMVDKGVRVTLVLDCCFSGSVPRGPVFEDTAELRSTDYRSEFDVNEEEEILEDCGDDMDEDMRKAIFSPNSWLLDPKGYTILAACGPHERAWELIVNGIYRGALSYFLLEALKTSGEKQVIPSHRSLYDHLQSLFQVHWPRQTPMRYGSKSWSLFGIKGEDSDTNVTSVPVLKNNKGLFLNAGQAQGVQIGDEYAVYPGDFIRATASDTPTVKVRVSEVDNLESKFVLVEQGTRIVSIETGWVAKLIRPAISQKISIGTTSSVLRDFSWRDSSLESSLFRLLIDNKSANETCMFHLTMNDRQEYVVLDSSHRAINTLPAIPCNLDGAENALLEMLRHISAFKLFEGINRISNPDFERSFSLVVTPPPENGIHLNLVDGDNWILTIENHGDKPLYVSIFNLRASWEVASVLSDGGQGDFLVVTPQSKEELEFEVEVCGSATKRGGNCCEDVIKIFITSRAVSFSSRLLEEMPLTAGELLDLTGAGRAVGEISKEDIWKLIDVDTRGDNDIRSQNWICKNVIVCTTARKESVEARD
;
A
#
# COMPACT_ATOMS: atom_id res chain seq x y z
N MET A 1 -3.55 -42.89 45.43
CA MET A 1 -2.91 -43.37 44.19
C MET A 1 -1.95 -42.27 43.76
N THR A 2 -0.66 -42.56 43.86
CA THR A 2 0.45 -41.60 43.76
C THR A 2 0.79 -41.39 42.28
N PHE A 3 0.75 -40.16 41.77
CA PHE A 3 1.27 -39.83 40.44
C PHE A 3 2.65 -39.17 40.59
N ARG A 4 3.63 -39.77 39.91
CA ARG A 4 5.04 -39.39 39.93
C ARG A 4 5.27 -38.10 39.15
N TYR A 5 6.13 -37.26 39.71
CA TYR A 5 6.77 -36.12 39.06
C TYR A 5 7.89 -36.65 38.15
N GLU A 6 7.83 -36.38 36.84
CA GLU A 6 8.98 -36.53 35.94
C GLU A 6 9.54 -35.16 35.56
N ASN A 7 10.86 -35.09 35.59
CA ASN A 7 11.71 -33.91 35.52
C ASN A 7 12.02 -33.57 34.04
N PRO A 8 11.80 -32.35 33.53
CA PRO A 8 12.13 -32.01 32.16
C PRO A 8 13.58 -31.53 32.06
N ALA A 9 14.50 -32.43 31.69
CA ALA A 9 15.85 -32.08 31.29
C ALA A 9 16.12 -32.53 29.85
N ASN A 10 16.59 -31.57 29.04
CA ASN A 10 17.16 -31.72 27.69
C ASN A 10 16.29 -32.38 26.60
N SER A 11 15.52 -31.55 25.90
CA SER A 11 15.18 -31.77 24.49
C SER A 11 15.94 -30.74 23.66
N MET A 12 17.07 -31.15 23.08
CA MET A 12 17.65 -30.44 21.94
C MET A 12 16.63 -30.51 20.80
N ALA A 13 16.07 -29.36 20.43
CA ALA A 13 15.17 -29.25 19.29
C ALA A 13 15.90 -29.68 18.01
N GLN A 14 15.47 -30.78 17.40
CA GLN A 14 15.91 -31.13 16.05
C GLN A 14 15.36 -30.10 15.05
N PRO A 15 16.16 -29.65 14.07
CA PRO A 15 15.70 -28.72 13.05
C PRO A 15 14.62 -29.38 12.16
N PRO A 16 13.62 -28.61 11.70
CA PRO A 16 12.53 -29.13 10.87
C PRO A 16 13.07 -29.71 9.55
N GLN A 17 12.73 -30.97 9.28
CA GLN A 17 13.18 -31.68 8.07
C GLN A 17 12.26 -31.40 6.88
N GLY A 18 12.67 -30.43 6.07
CA GLY A 18 12.19 -30.10 4.72
C GLY A 18 13.14 -29.07 4.10
N PRO A 19 13.21 -28.92 2.76
CA PRO A 19 14.05 -27.89 2.15
C PRO A 19 13.56 -26.49 2.59
N VAL A 20 14.46 -25.69 3.15
CA VAL A 20 14.17 -24.33 3.63
C VAL A 20 13.84 -23.41 2.45
N SER A 21 12.58 -23.00 2.35
CA SER A 21 12.12 -22.00 1.37
C SER A 21 11.95 -20.60 1.97
N HIS A 22 12.03 -20.48 3.29
CA HIS A 22 11.76 -19.27 4.04
C HIS A 22 12.95 -18.92 4.94
N TRP A 23 13.38 -17.66 4.87
CA TRP A 23 14.55 -17.15 5.59
C TRP A 23 14.13 -15.92 6.40
N ALA A 24 14.68 -15.77 7.60
CA ALA A 24 14.45 -14.58 8.40
C ALA A 24 15.74 -14.05 9.05
N ILE A 25 15.93 -12.73 9.01
CA ILE A 25 16.98 -12.02 9.74
C ILE A 25 16.29 -11.03 10.68
N LEU A 26 16.42 -11.25 11.97
CA LEU A 26 15.73 -10.47 13.01
C LEU A 26 16.78 -9.75 13.87
N ILE A 27 16.73 -8.42 13.92
CA ILE A 27 17.73 -7.57 14.57
C ILE A 27 17.03 -6.68 15.59
N GLY A 28 17.32 -6.87 16.88
CA GLY A 28 16.69 -6.11 17.97
C GLY A 28 17.73 -5.52 18.94
N ILE A 29 17.77 -4.21 19.08
CA ILE A 29 18.85 -3.54 19.82
C ILE A 29 18.27 -2.63 20.92
N ASN A 30 18.37 -3.09 22.16
CA ASN A 30 18.04 -2.29 23.35
C ASN A 30 19.26 -1.52 23.88
N TYR A 31 20.43 -2.17 23.87
CA TYR A 31 21.63 -1.65 24.52
C TYR A 31 22.53 -0.88 23.56
N TYR A 32 22.77 0.40 23.88
CA TYR A 32 23.70 1.28 23.18
C TYR A 32 24.72 1.83 24.17
N VAL A 33 26.00 1.52 23.96
CA VAL A 33 27.08 1.93 24.87
C VAL A 33 27.25 3.45 24.79
N GLY A 34 27.15 4.14 25.93
CA GLY A 34 27.31 5.60 25.98
C GLY A 34 26.16 6.40 25.37
N ASP A 35 25.00 5.77 25.16
CA ASP A 35 23.77 6.43 24.69
C ASP A 35 22.56 5.94 25.50
N ARG A 36 21.38 6.52 25.24
CA ARG A 36 20.12 6.03 25.79
C ARG A 36 19.83 4.62 25.28
N CYS A 37 19.44 3.73 26.19
CA CYS A 37 18.99 2.39 25.84
C CYS A 37 17.47 2.34 25.58
N LEU A 38 17.07 1.59 24.55
CA LEU A 38 15.68 1.22 24.28
C LEU A 38 15.27 0.03 25.17
N ARG A 39 13.97 -0.27 25.21
CA ARG A 39 13.43 -1.36 26.05
C ARG A 39 12.65 -2.40 25.25
N GLY A 40 12.03 -2.02 24.14
CA GLY A 40 11.12 -2.89 23.39
C GLY A 40 11.76 -3.65 22.22
N ALA A 41 12.89 -3.20 21.69
CA ALA A 41 13.44 -3.71 20.43
C ALA A 41 13.77 -5.20 20.43
N VAL A 42 14.36 -5.71 21.52
CA VAL A 42 14.63 -7.15 21.65
C VAL A 42 13.34 -7.95 21.79
N TYR A 43 12.36 -7.41 22.52
CA TYR A 43 11.06 -8.06 22.71
C TYR A 43 10.29 -8.16 21.38
N ASP A 44 10.31 -7.09 20.58
CA ASP A 44 9.67 -7.03 19.26
C ASP A 44 10.14 -8.19 18.36
N VAL A 45 11.45 -8.33 18.15
CA VAL A 45 12.01 -9.38 17.28
C VAL A 45 11.84 -10.79 17.85
N THR A 46 11.77 -10.92 19.18
CA THR A 46 11.46 -12.20 19.84
C THR A 46 10.03 -12.63 19.56
N GLN A 47 9.07 -11.71 19.66
CA GLN A 47 7.68 -12.01 19.33
C GLN A 47 7.46 -12.30 17.84
N VAL A 48 8.19 -11.61 16.97
CA VAL A 48 8.20 -11.92 15.53
C VAL A 48 8.77 -13.31 15.29
N LYS A 49 9.90 -13.69 15.91
CA LYS A 49 10.44 -15.05 15.82
C LYS A 49 9.41 -16.11 16.20
N GLU A 50 8.73 -15.93 17.32
CA GLU A 50 7.67 -16.85 17.77
C GLU A 50 6.53 -16.95 16.77
N TYR A 51 6.11 -15.83 16.17
CA TYR A 51 5.09 -15.83 15.14
C TYR A 51 5.53 -16.59 13.89
N LEU A 52 6.77 -16.35 13.41
CA LEU A 52 7.34 -17.00 12.23
C LEU A 52 7.49 -18.51 12.40
N GLN A 53 7.91 -18.95 13.59
CA GLN A 53 8.08 -20.37 13.90
C GLN A 53 6.75 -21.15 13.99
N LYS A 54 5.63 -20.44 14.16
CA LYS A 54 4.28 -21.04 14.14
C LYS A 54 3.70 -21.17 12.72
N GLN A 55 4.31 -20.56 11.72
CA GLN A 55 3.84 -20.62 10.33
C GLN A 55 4.13 -21.99 9.69
N PRO A 56 3.34 -22.41 8.69
CA PRO A 56 3.59 -23.65 7.97
C PRO A 56 4.90 -23.60 7.17
N GLY A 57 5.75 -24.61 7.39
CA GLY A 57 7.01 -24.80 6.66
C GLY A 57 8.25 -24.37 7.45
N PRO A 58 9.43 -24.95 7.14
CA PRO A 58 10.67 -24.60 7.83
C PRO A 58 11.10 -23.17 7.51
N VAL A 59 11.34 -22.35 8.54
CA VAL A 59 11.94 -21.02 8.44
C VAL A 59 13.34 -21.06 9.06
N ASP A 60 14.36 -20.69 8.29
CA ASP A 60 15.73 -20.51 8.79
C ASP A 60 15.87 -19.10 9.36
N VAL A 61 15.86 -19.00 10.70
CA VAL A 61 15.86 -17.75 11.43
C VAL A 61 17.24 -17.47 12.01
N VAL A 62 17.83 -16.34 11.63
CA VAL A 62 18.94 -15.70 12.34
C VAL A 62 18.35 -14.58 13.21
N ILE A 63 18.62 -14.63 14.51
CA ILE A 63 18.22 -13.57 15.45
C ILE A 63 19.48 -12.97 16.09
N LEU A 64 19.62 -11.66 16.00
CA LEU A 64 20.73 -10.89 16.54
C LEU A 64 20.18 -9.86 17.54
N THR A 65 20.54 -9.96 18.81
CA THR A 65 19.97 -9.11 19.87
C THR A 65 21.00 -8.57 20.84
N ALA A 66 20.72 -7.35 21.33
CA ALA A 66 21.52 -6.70 22.37
C ALA A 66 20.62 -6.19 23.49
N THR A 67 20.41 -7.01 24.51
CA THR A 67 19.63 -6.70 25.71
C THR A 67 20.48 -5.94 26.73
N THR A 68 19.95 -4.83 27.25
CA THR A 68 20.58 -4.03 28.30
C THR A 68 20.89 -4.89 29.53
N PRO A 69 22.17 -5.01 29.93
CA PRO A 69 22.57 -5.83 31.07
C PRO A 69 22.13 -5.18 32.39
N SER A 70 21.97 -5.99 33.44
CA SER A 70 21.67 -5.46 34.78
C SER A 70 22.78 -4.55 35.34
N ASN A 71 24.02 -4.72 34.87
CA ASN A 71 25.13 -3.80 35.13
C ASN A 71 25.65 -3.18 33.81
N PRO A 72 25.22 -1.94 33.48
CA PRO A 72 25.59 -1.25 32.24
C PRO A 72 27.08 -0.91 32.09
N THR A 73 27.87 -0.97 33.18
CA THR A 73 29.32 -0.66 33.15
C THR A 73 30.16 -1.73 32.47
N SER A 74 29.58 -2.90 32.20
CA SER A 74 30.27 -4.01 31.52
C SER A 74 30.57 -3.75 30.04
N GLY A 75 29.90 -2.77 29.42
CA GLY A 75 30.04 -2.47 27.99
C GLY A 75 29.56 -3.61 27.07
N ARG A 76 28.84 -4.59 27.62
CA ARG A 76 28.44 -5.83 26.93
C ARG A 76 26.95 -6.11 27.14
N PRO A 77 26.21 -6.47 26.09
CA PRO A 77 24.82 -6.90 26.24
C PRO A 77 24.77 -8.30 26.89
N THR A 78 23.55 -8.73 27.22
CA THR A 78 23.30 -9.97 27.99
C THR A 78 23.58 -11.24 27.18
N GLU A 79 23.40 -11.18 25.87
CA GLU A 79 23.55 -12.29 24.95
C GLU A 79 25.02 -12.66 24.69
N ALA A 80 25.25 -13.82 24.05
CA ALA A 80 26.59 -14.25 23.64
C ALA A 80 27.06 -13.48 22.39
N GLU A 81 28.37 -13.33 22.23
CA GLU A 81 28.97 -12.45 21.20
C GLU A 81 28.59 -12.85 19.75
N GLU A 82 28.35 -14.14 19.53
CA GLU A 82 28.01 -14.70 18.22
C GLU A 82 26.63 -14.24 17.72
N VAL A 83 25.77 -13.79 18.62
CA VAL A 83 24.41 -13.32 18.31
C VAL A 83 24.25 -11.82 18.58
N TRP A 84 25.35 -11.09 18.80
CA TRP A 84 25.27 -9.64 18.91
C TRP A 84 24.95 -9.02 17.54
N PRO A 85 24.14 -7.94 17.48
CA PRO A 85 23.82 -7.23 16.26
C PRO A 85 24.95 -6.27 15.88
N THR A 86 26.15 -6.82 15.72
CA THR A 86 27.33 -6.09 15.23
C THR A 86 27.28 -5.94 13.72
N TYR A 87 27.97 -4.94 13.17
CA TYR A 87 28.13 -4.78 11.72
C TYR A 87 28.53 -6.10 11.05
N LYS A 88 29.58 -6.74 11.56
CA LYS A 88 30.06 -8.02 11.06
C LYS A 88 28.97 -9.11 11.05
N ASN A 89 28.30 -9.33 12.19
CA ASN A 89 27.31 -10.41 12.30
C ASN A 89 26.07 -10.15 11.40
N VAL A 90 25.65 -8.89 11.26
CA VAL A 90 24.54 -8.51 10.38
C VAL A 90 24.92 -8.72 8.91
N VAL A 91 26.11 -8.30 8.50
CA VAL A 91 26.63 -8.51 7.14
C VAL A 91 26.80 -10.00 6.83
N ASP A 92 27.37 -10.78 7.76
CA ASP A 92 27.53 -12.24 7.60
C ASP A 92 26.16 -12.94 7.44
N ALA A 93 25.12 -12.48 8.16
CA ALA A 93 23.76 -12.98 8.00
C ALA A 93 23.17 -12.65 6.62
N LEU A 94 23.36 -11.42 6.12
CA LEU A 94 22.92 -11.01 4.79
C LEU A 94 23.63 -11.82 3.70
N ARG A 95 24.97 -11.97 3.77
CA ARG A 95 25.77 -12.80 2.84
C ARG A 95 25.33 -14.25 2.83
N ARG A 96 25.01 -14.82 3.99
CA ARG A 96 24.48 -16.20 4.11
C ARG A 96 23.16 -16.35 3.37
N VAL A 97 22.25 -15.39 3.49
CA VAL A 97 20.97 -15.44 2.76
C VAL A 97 21.19 -15.24 1.27
N ILE A 98 22.02 -14.26 0.87
CA ILE A 98 22.35 -14.01 -0.55
C ILE A 98 22.95 -15.27 -1.19
N SER A 99 23.86 -15.97 -0.52
CA SER A 99 24.47 -17.20 -1.07
C SER A 99 23.51 -18.38 -1.14
N LYS A 100 22.72 -18.62 -0.08
CA LYS A 100 21.90 -19.86 0.04
C LYS A 100 20.47 -19.76 -0.47
N ALA A 101 19.87 -18.57 -0.50
CA ALA A 101 18.51 -18.42 -1.01
C ALA A 101 18.45 -18.69 -2.52
N GLN A 102 17.37 -19.32 -2.97
CA GLN A 102 17.15 -19.70 -4.36
C GLN A 102 15.91 -18.99 -4.91
N ARG A 103 15.78 -18.95 -6.24
CA ARG A 103 14.60 -18.38 -6.91
C ARG A 103 13.30 -18.94 -6.33
N GLY A 104 12.37 -18.05 -6.00
CA GLY A 104 11.10 -18.40 -5.37
C GLY A 104 11.14 -18.53 -3.84
N HIS A 105 12.32 -18.44 -3.20
CA HIS A 105 12.40 -18.32 -1.75
C HIS A 105 11.87 -16.96 -1.28
N ARG A 106 11.47 -16.89 -0.01
CA ARG A 106 11.04 -15.66 0.64
C ARG A 106 11.97 -15.33 1.80
N VAL A 107 12.35 -14.05 1.90
CA VAL A 107 13.24 -13.52 2.94
C VAL A 107 12.48 -12.45 3.71
N TYR A 108 12.47 -12.56 5.03
CA TYR A 108 11.90 -11.56 5.93
C TYR A 108 13.02 -10.95 6.79
N ILE A 109 13.23 -9.64 6.66
CA ILE A 109 14.22 -8.91 7.44
C ILE A 109 13.47 -7.95 8.35
N HIS A 110 13.76 -7.98 9.65
CA HIS A 110 13.15 -7.09 10.62
C HIS A 110 14.23 -6.42 11.46
N TYR A 111 14.28 -5.10 11.41
CA TYR A 111 15.13 -4.29 12.26
C TYR A 111 14.27 -3.49 13.24
N SER A 112 14.60 -3.59 14.52
CA SER A 112 14.02 -2.77 15.59
C SER A 112 15.16 -2.15 16.40
N GLY A 113 15.24 -0.82 16.43
CA GLY A 113 16.39 -0.11 16.99
C GLY A 113 16.44 1.37 16.59
N TYR A 114 17.63 1.96 16.63
CA TYR A 114 17.87 3.36 16.26
C TYR A 114 18.14 3.53 14.76
N GLY A 115 17.42 4.46 14.15
CA GLY A 115 17.77 5.01 12.84
C GLY A 115 18.50 6.34 12.98
N THR A 116 19.43 6.62 12.07
CA THR A 116 20.13 7.90 11.99
C THR A 116 20.27 8.39 10.55
N ARG A 117 20.66 9.67 10.39
CA ARG A 117 20.85 10.29 9.09
C ARG A 117 22.09 11.18 9.06
N ASN A 118 22.93 11.01 8.05
CA ASN A 118 24.08 11.88 7.79
C ASN A 118 23.63 13.17 7.06
N GLU A 119 23.63 14.30 7.76
CA GLU A 119 23.22 15.61 7.22
C GLU A 119 24.33 16.31 6.41
N LYS A 120 25.54 15.75 6.28
CA LYS A 120 26.69 16.40 5.62
C LYS A 120 26.71 16.29 4.09
N TYR A 121 25.82 15.51 3.48
CA TYR A 121 25.66 15.48 2.01
C TYR A 121 24.75 16.63 1.59
N ASP A 122 25.30 17.53 0.77
CA ASP A 122 24.72 18.80 0.37
C ASP A 122 23.32 18.64 -0.25
N SER A 123 22.35 19.43 0.20
CA SER A 123 20.94 19.43 -0.24
C SER A 123 20.75 19.92 -1.69
N SER A 124 21.82 20.06 -2.46
CA SER A 124 21.83 20.54 -3.85
C SER A 124 21.65 19.41 -4.87
N SER A 125 21.78 18.16 -4.46
CA SER A 125 21.63 16.98 -5.32
C SER A 125 20.30 16.29 -5.03
N ILE A 126 19.49 16.14 -6.07
CA ILE A 126 18.12 15.61 -6.02
C ILE A 126 18.11 14.11 -5.61
N ASN A 127 19.25 13.43 -5.43
CA ASN A 127 19.34 11.97 -5.36
C ASN A 127 19.76 11.36 -3.99
N ASP A 128 19.79 12.14 -2.90
CA ASP A 128 20.52 11.76 -1.67
C ASP A 128 19.71 11.18 -0.49
N GLY A 129 18.41 10.89 -0.65
CA GLY A 129 17.58 10.38 0.46
C GLY A 129 18.07 9.05 1.06
N VAL A 130 18.49 8.11 0.20
CA VAL A 130 18.90 6.75 0.58
C VAL A 130 20.36 6.68 1.05
N SER A 131 21.24 7.51 0.48
CA SER A 131 22.66 7.59 0.85
C SER A 131 22.86 8.12 2.28
N GLN A 132 21.93 8.94 2.75
CA GLN A 132 22.04 9.60 4.05
C GLN A 132 21.49 8.75 5.21
N PHE A 133 20.66 7.73 4.97
CA PHE A 133 20.05 6.91 6.03
C PHE A 133 20.99 5.80 6.51
N ALA A 134 21.02 5.54 7.84
CA ALA A 134 21.71 4.40 8.41
C ALA A 134 20.96 3.76 9.60
N LEU A 135 21.08 2.44 9.71
CA LEU A 135 20.69 1.67 10.90
C LEU A 135 21.85 1.65 11.90
N VAL A 136 21.59 2.02 13.15
CA VAL A 136 22.62 1.99 14.20
C VAL A 136 22.67 0.59 14.79
N LEU A 137 23.78 -0.09 14.57
CA LEU A 137 24.09 -1.43 15.05
C LEU A 137 24.91 -1.35 16.35
N PHE A 138 24.94 -2.46 17.09
CA PHE A 138 25.75 -2.57 18.31
C PHE A 138 27.24 -2.59 17.96
N GLY A 139 28.06 -1.87 18.71
CA GLY A 139 29.51 -1.99 18.64
C GLY A 139 30.15 -1.91 20.02
N LYS A 140 31.29 -2.61 20.18
CA LYS A 140 31.94 -2.85 21.48
C LYS A 140 32.49 -1.58 22.13
N ASN A 141 32.95 -0.63 21.32
CA ASN A 141 33.58 0.63 21.77
C ASN A 141 32.69 1.86 21.52
N SER A 142 31.79 1.77 20.54
CA SER A 142 30.87 2.79 20.04
C SER A 142 29.85 2.08 19.13
N GLY A 143 28.72 2.73 18.78
CA GLY A 143 27.80 2.18 17.78
C GLY A 143 28.46 2.02 16.40
N SER A 144 27.80 1.31 15.48
CA SER A 144 28.23 1.22 14.08
C SER A 144 27.08 1.50 13.12
N ASN A 145 27.33 2.19 12.00
CA ASN A 145 26.31 2.52 11.02
C ASN A 145 26.25 1.47 9.91
N LEU A 146 25.06 0.93 9.65
CA LEU A 146 24.77 0.18 8.43
C LEU A 146 23.96 1.07 7.49
N TYR A 147 24.62 1.57 6.44
CA TYR A 147 24.02 2.50 5.49
C TYR A 147 22.89 1.86 4.66
N GLY A 148 21.87 2.66 4.36
CA GLY A 148 20.73 2.27 3.54
C GLY A 148 21.11 1.81 2.14
N THR A 149 22.21 2.34 1.58
CA THR A 149 22.79 1.93 0.29
C THR A 149 23.30 0.50 0.31
N PHE A 150 23.99 0.09 1.37
CA PHE A 150 24.45 -1.28 1.54
C PHE A 150 23.25 -2.25 1.67
N LEU A 151 22.28 -1.88 2.51
CA LEU A 151 21.06 -2.68 2.69
C LEU A 151 20.28 -2.82 1.37
N ALA A 152 20.14 -1.73 0.60
CA ALA A 152 19.51 -1.75 -0.72
C ALA A 152 20.25 -2.66 -1.70
N SER A 153 21.59 -2.61 -1.74
CA SER A 153 22.42 -3.50 -2.56
C SER A 153 22.23 -4.98 -2.19
N ALA A 154 22.18 -5.29 -0.89
CA ALA A 154 21.93 -6.64 -0.41
C ALA A 154 20.52 -7.14 -0.82
N VAL A 155 19.48 -6.31 -0.67
CA VAL A 155 18.11 -6.62 -1.11
C VAL A 155 18.07 -6.82 -2.62
N LYS A 156 18.73 -5.95 -3.40
CA LYS A 156 18.77 -6.04 -4.87
C LYS A 156 19.34 -7.37 -5.32
N ARG A 157 20.45 -7.82 -4.74
CA ARG A 157 21.06 -9.11 -5.07
C ARG A 157 20.14 -10.29 -4.77
N MET A 158 19.33 -10.22 -3.72
CA MET A 158 18.32 -11.24 -3.45
C MET A 158 17.22 -11.19 -4.54
N VAL A 159 16.72 -10.00 -4.86
CA VAL A 159 15.69 -9.79 -5.89
C VAL A 159 16.14 -10.26 -7.27
N ASP A 160 17.36 -9.94 -7.68
CA ASP A 160 17.94 -10.34 -8.97
C ASP A 160 18.04 -11.87 -9.10
N LYS A 161 18.20 -12.59 -7.97
CA LYS A 161 18.12 -14.06 -7.91
C LYS A 161 16.69 -14.61 -7.97
N GLY A 162 15.68 -13.74 -8.09
CA GLY A 162 14.26 -14.07 -8.01
C GLY A 162 13.80 -14.47 -6.61
N VAL A 163 14.47 -14.00 -5.56
CA VAL A 163 14.05 -14.12 -4.16
C VAL A 163 13.12 -12.96 -3.82
N ARG A 164 12.03 -13.22 -3.10
CA ARG A 164 11.10 -12.16 -2.65
C ARG A 164 11.51 -11.67 -1.26
N VAL A 165 11.66 -10.36 -1.08
CA VAL A 165 12.13 -9.79 0.21
C VAL A 165 11.05 -8.94 0.88
N THR A 166 10.75 -9.18 2.15
CA THR A 166 10.01 -8.23 3.00
C THR A 166 10.96 -7.64 4.03
N LEU A 167 11.10 -6.32 4.03
CA LEU A 167 11.91 -5.58 5.00
C LEU A 167 10.99 -4.78 5.93
N VAL A 168 11.18 -4.90 7.23
CA VAL A 168 10.45 -4.15 8.27
C VAL A 168 11.43 -3.32 9.07
N LEU A 169 11.22 -2.01 9.10
CA LEU A 169 12.09 -1.04 9.78
C LEU A 169 11.31 -0.33 10.89
N ASP A 170 11.42 -0.85 12.10
CA ASP A 170 10.87 -0.24 13.32
C ASP A 170 11.89 0.71 13.99
N CYS A 171 12.19 1.78 13.25
CA CYS A 171 13.13 2.84 13.62
C CYS A 171 12.73 4.15 12.93
N CYS A 172 13.33 5.27 13.34
CA CYS A 172 13.19 6.53 12.59
C CYS A 172 13.89 6.39 11.23
N PHE A 173 13.12 5.99 10.23
CA PHE A 173 13.58 5.68 8.87
C PHE A 173 13.87 6.94 8.05
N SER A 174 13.31 8.08 8.43
CA SER A 174 13.37 9.31 7.65
C SER A 174 13.73 10.52 8.49
N GLY A 175 14.90 11.07 8.22
CA GLY A 175 15.48 12.18 8.97
C GLY A 175 15.17 13.55 8.38
N SER A 176 13.92 13.89 8.04
CA SER A 176 13.60 15.24 7.51
C SER A 176 13.22 16.26 8.58
N VAL A 177 13.20 15.89 9.87
CA VAL A 177 12.95 16.85 10.96
C VAL A 177 14.28 17.36 11.51
N PRO A 178 14.57 18.68 11.45
CA PRO A 178 15.66 19.28 12.19
C PRO A 178 15.50 18.92 13.66
N ARG A 179 16.49 18.26 14.23
CA ARG A 179 16.45 17.79 15.62
C ARG A 179 16.75 18.99 16.52
N GLY A 180 15.72 19.82 16.71
CA GLY A 180 15.74 20.91 17.69
C GLY A 180 16.02 20.37 19.10
N PRO A 181 16.39 21.26 20.04
CA PRO A 181 16.93 20.88 21.33
C PRO A 181 15.98 19.93 22.09
N VAL A 182 16.61 18.94 22.72
CA VAL A 182 16.02 17.88 23.52
C VAL A 182 15.04 18.45 24.55
N PHE A 183 13.74 18.33 24.29
CA PHE A 183 12.71 18.50 25.32
C PHE A 183 12.51 17.17 26.07
N GLU A 184 12.12 17.24 27.34
CA GLU A 184 12.32 16.22 28.39
C GLU A 184 11.66 14.83 28.20
N ASP A 185 10.87 14.58 27.14
CA ASP A 185 10.18 13.31 26.86
C ASP A 185 10.75 12.53 25.64
N THR A 186 12.08 12.45 25.51
CA THR A 186 12.70 11.71 24.38
C THR A 186 12.92 10.22 24.65
N ALA A 187 12.69 9.71 25.86
CA ALA A 187 13.13 8.38 26.27
C ALA A 187 12.60 7.22 25.39
N GLU A 188 11.45 7.43 24.76
CA GLU A 188 10.73 6.44 23.95
C GLU A 188 11.03 6.59 22.44
N LEU A 189 11.90 7.52 22.04
CA LEU A 189 12.21 7.77 20.63
C LEU A 189 13.18 6.73 20.06
N ARG A 190 12.88 6.15 18.88
CA ARG A 190 13.74 5.19 18.18
C ARG A 190 14.70 5.87 17.18
N SER A 191 15.42 6.89 17.65
CA SER A 191 16.39 7.67 16.88
C SER A 191 17.55 8.15 17.75
N THR A 192 18.71 8.31 17.13
CA THR A 192 19.89 8.98 17.73
C THR A 192 20.62 9.83 16.69
N ASP A 193 21.32 10.88 17.14
CA ASP A 193 22.04 11.81 16.27
C ASP A 193 23.18 11.11 15.54
N TYR A 194 23.44 11.54 14.31
CA TYR A 194 24.47 10.94 13.49
C TYR A 194 25.86 11.24 14.08
N ARG A 195 26.68 10.20 14.15
CA ARG A 195 28.05 10.25 14.64
C ARG A 195 28.95 9.61 13.61
N SER A 196 29.86 10.39 13.03
CA SER A 196 30.83 9.88 12.04
C SER A 196 31.79 8.85 12.63
N GLU A 197 31.95 8.82 13.95
CA GLU A 197 32.72 7.79 14.68
C GLU A 197 32.11 6.38 14.56
N PHE A 198 30.84 6.28 14.14
CA PHE A 198 30.15 5.01 13.92
C PHE A 198 30.33 4.50 12.49
N ASP A 199 30.92 5.30 11.60
CA ASP A 199 31.17 4.88 10.24
C ASP A 199 32.30 3.87 10.19
N VAL A 200 32.01 2.75 9.53
CA VAL A 200 33.00 1.71 9.25
C VAL A 200 33.70 2.10 7.95
N ASN A 201 35.02 1.91 7.84
CA ASN A 201 35.79 2.29 6.64
C ASN A 201 35.15 1.67 5.38
N GLU A 202 34.64 2.53 4.48
CA GLU A 202 33.89 2.15 3.27
C GLU A 202 34.70 1.30 2.29
N GLU A 203 36.03 1.36 2.35
CA GLU A 203 36.94 0.66 1.44
C GLU A 203 36.97 -0.88 1.62
N GLU A 204 36.41 -1.42 2.72
CA GLU A 204 36.56 -2.85 3.00
C GLU A 204 35.52 -3.78 2.37
N GLU A 205 34.29 -3.37 2.05
CA GLU A 205 33.28 -4.35 1.59
C GLU A 205 32.15 -3.78 0.71
N ILE A 206 32.40 -3.65 -0.59
CA ILE A 206 31.36 -3.93 -1.59
C ILE A 206 31.14 -5.45 -1.57
N LEU A 207 29.91 -5.93 -1.79
CA LEU A 207 29.61 -7.36 -1.89
C LEU A 207 30.26 -8.02 -3.15
N GLU A 208 31.53 -7.76 -3.46
CA GLU A 208 32.22 -8.21 -4.69
C GLU A 208 32.34 -9.74 -4.80
N ASP A 209 32.27 -10.47 -3.69
CA ASP A 209 32.58 -11.90 -3.63
C ASP A 209 31.45 -12.85 -4.15
N CYS A 210 30.59 -12.38 -5.07
CA CYS A 210 29.49 -13.17 -5.64
C CYS A 210 29.39 -13.01 -7.17
N GLY A 211 30.41 -13.44 -7.91
CA GLY A 211 30.34 -13.75 -9.36
C GLY A 211 30.56 -12.57 -10.33
N ASP A 212 31.62 -12.69 -11.13
CA ASP A 212 32.15 -11.73 -12.12
C ASP A 212 31.29 -11.56 -13.39
N ASP A 213 30.15 -10.89 -13.30
CA ASP A 213 29.52 -10.27 -14.49
C ASP A 213 29.03 -8.85 -14.10
N MET A 214 29.98 -7.93 -13.88
CA MET A 214 29.69 -6.54 -13.51
C MET A 214 29.75 -5.63 -14.75
N ASP A 215 28.59 -5.29 -15.31
CA ASP A 215 28.45 -4.29 -16.39
C ASP A 215 28.63 -2.84 -15.87
N GLU A 216 29.23 -1.98 -16.70
CA GLU A 216 29.43 -0.54 -16.48
C GLU A 216 28.12 0.24 -16.22
N ASP A 217 26.96 -0.36 -16.47
CA ASP A 217 25.63 0.24 -16.23
C ASP A 217 25.30 0.44 -14.74
N MET A 218 26.02 -0.21 -13.82
CA MET A 218 25.85 0.04 -12.37
C MET A 218 26.21 1.47 -11.94
N ARG A 219 27.07 2.18 -12.68
CA ARG A 219 27.37 3.61 -12.40
C ARG A 219 26.31 4.57 -12.93
N LYS A 220 25.41 4.11 -13.81
CA LYS A 220 24.28 4.89 -14.35
C LYS A 220 22.96 4.62 -13.65
N ALA A 221 22.93 3.76 -12.63
CA ALA A 221 21.81 3.58 -11.71
C ALA A 221 21.66 4.81 -10.77
N ILE A 222 21.58 6.01 -11.36
CA ILE A 222 21.36 7.28 -10.67
C ILE A 222 19.85 7.39 -10.47
N PHE A 223 19.44 6.91 -9.31
CA PHE A 223 18.06 6.81 -8.86
C PHE A 223 17.56 8.14 -8.31
N SER A 224 16.39 8.56 -8.82
CA SER A 224 15.55 9.60 -8.22
C SER A 224 15.35 9.32 -6.72
N PRO A 225 15.18 10.37 -5.88
CA PRO A 225 15.31 10.32 -4.42
C PRO A 225 14.37 9.33 -3.70
N ASN A 226 13.37 8.80 -4.42
CA ASN A 226 12.26 8.03 -3.87
C ASN A 226 12.20 6.56 -4.33
N SER A 227 13.14 6.09 -5.16
CA SER A 227 13.15 4.70 -5.63
C SER A 227 14.37 3.94 -5.11
N TRP A 228 14.13 3.17 -4.04
CA TRP A 228 15.14 2.47 -3.25
C TRP A 228 15.78 1.28 -4.00
N LEU A 229 15.14 0.80 -5.09
CA LEU A 229 15.58 -0.33 -5.91
C LEU A 229 14.97 -0.21 -7.32
N LEU A 230 15.74 -0.64 -8.33
CA LEU A 230 15.36 -0.67 -9.76
C LEU A 230 14.05 -1.39 -10.09
N ASP A 231 13.71 -2.46 -9.34
CA ASP A 231 12.50 -3.25 -9.60
C ASP A 231 11.61 -3.31 -8.34
N PRO A 232 10.52 -2.52 -8.28
CA PRO A 232 9.60 -2.53 -7.15
C PRO A 232 8.87 -3.86 -6.99
N LYS A 233 8.91 -4.76 -7.99
CA LYS A 233 8.19 -6.03 -7.93
C LYS A 233 8.84 -6.98 -6.93
N GLY A 234 10.16 -7.01 -6.78
CA GLY A 234 10.87 -8.04 -6.01
C GLY A 234 10.84 -7.92 -4.48
N TYR A 235 10.44 -6.78 -3.93
CA TYR A 235 10.54 -6.52 -2.50
C TYR A 235 9.38 -5.67 -1.98
N THR A 236 9.13 -5.72 -0.67
CA THR A 236 8.21 -4.83 0.04
C THR A 236 8.89 -4.31 1.30
N ILE A 237 8.76 -3.00 1.57
CA ILE A 237 9.34 -2.38 2.76
C ILE A 237 8.25 -1.73 3.58
N LEU A 238 8.18 -2.07 4.86
CA LEU A 238 7.32 -1.44 5.85
C LEU A 238 8.17 -0.61 6.78
N ALA A 239 8.05 0.72 6.69
CA ALA A 239 8.75 1.66 7.55
C ALA A 239 7.80 2.19 8.64
N ALA A 240 8.35 2.47 9.82
CA ALA A 240 7.55 2.81 10.99
C ALA A 240 6.77 4.12 10.84
N CYS A 241 7.34 5.10 10.16
CA CYS A 241 6.80 6.45 10.11
C CYS A 241 7.12 7.14 8.77
N GLY A 242 6.37 8.20 8.45
CA GLY A 242 6.62 9.03 7.26
C GLY A 242 7.84 9.96 7.41
N PRO A 243 8.28 10.61 6.31
CA PRO A 243 9.51 11.41 6.20
C PRO A 243 9.86 12.38 7.35
N HIS A 244 8.84 12.98 7.93
CA HIS A 244 8.92 14.05 8.93
C HIS A 244 8.37 13.60 10.30
N GLU A 245 8.05 12.32 10.45
CA GLU A 245 7.53 11.75 11.68
C GLU A 245 8.65 11.06 12.46
N ARG A 246 8.31 10.60 13.66
CA ARG A 246 9.22 9.90 14.56
C ARG A 246 8.65 8.54 14.90
N ALA A 247 9.51 7.53 14.98
CA ALA A 247 9.18 6.19 15.44
C ALA A 247 9.33 6.10 16.97
N TRP A 248 8.32 5.54 17.64
CA TRP A 248 8.24 5.52 19.11
C TRP A 248 8.18 4.10 19.70
N GLU A 249 8.65 3.96 20.93
CA GLU A 249 8.26 2.87 21.84
C GLU A 249 6.89 3.18 22.42
N LEU A 250 6.04 2.16 22.51
CA LEU A 250 4.76 2.21 23.21
C LEU A 250 4.76 1.21 24.36
N ILE A 251 4.03 1.56 25.42
CA ILE A 251 3.93 0.75 26.63
C ILE A 251 2.56 0.08 26.61
N VAL A 252 2.54 -1.23 26.43
CA VAL A 252 1.32 -2.04 26.45
C VAL A 252 1.44 -3.10 27.53
N ASN A 253 0.51 -3.08 28.50
CA ASN A 253 0.53 -3.98 29.67
C ASN A 253 1.88 -3.94 30.44
N GLY A 254 2.49 -2.76 30.53
CA GLY A 254 3.79 -2.57 31.18
C GLY A 254 5.01 -3.05 30.38
N ILE A 255 4.81 -3.52 29.15
CA ILE A 255 5.87 -3.97 28.24
C ILE A 255 6.09 -2.91 27.17
N TYR A 256 7.35 -2.50 26.99
CA TYR A 256 7.76 -1.61 25.90
C TYR A 256 7.80 -2.39 24.59
N ARG A 257 7.21 -1.85 23.53
CA ARG A 257 7.25 -2.40 22.16
C ARG A 257 7.46 -1.28 21.16
N GLY A 258 8.08 -1.55 20.02
CA GLY A 258 8.08 -0.63 18.89
C GLY A 258 6.68 -0.52 18.29
N ALA A 259 6.25 0.69 17.93
CA ALA A 259 4.88 0.90 17.47
C ALA A 259 4.57 0.11 16.20
N LEU A 260 5.49 0.08 15.23
CA LEU A 260 5.32 -0.69 14.00
C LEU A 260 5.23 -2.19 14.30
N SER A 261 6.17 -2.71 15.08
CA SER A 261 6.23 -4.14 15.42
C SER A 261 5.00 -4.59 16.18
N TYR A 262 4.53 -3.77 17.13
CA TYR A 262 3.31 -4.04 17.89
C TYR A 262 2.12 -4.20 16.95
N PHE A 263 1.78 -3.17 16.17
CA PHE A 263 0.56 -3.19 15.35
C PHE A 263 0.67 -4.16 14.18
N LEU A 264 1.87 -4.38 13.64
CA LEU A 264 2.11 -5.39 12.61
C LEU A 264 1.81 -6.80 13.14
N LEU A 265 2.26 -7.13 14.35
CA LEU A 265 1.96 -8.41 14.97
C LEU A 265 0.48 -8.59 15.29
N GLU A 266 -0.21 -7.54 15.75
CA GLU A 266 -1.67 -7.59 15.97
C GLU A 266 -2.42 -7.84 14.65
N ALA A 267 -2.03 -7.15 13.57
CA ALA A 267 -2.59 -7.34 12.23
C ALA A 267 -2.37 -8.78 11.71
N LEU A 268 -1.16 -9.31 11.91
CA LEU A 268 -0.79 -10.67 11.49
C LEU A 268 -1.50 -11.76 12.31
N LYS A 269 -1.62 -11.60 13.63
CA LYS A 269 -2.31 -12.58 14.50
C LYS A 269 -3.80 -12.66 14.20
N THR A 270 -4.45 -11.50 14.02
CA THR A 270 -5.87 -11.42 13.65
C THR A 270 -6.15 -12.22 12.36
N SER A 271 -5.23 -12.15 11.39
CA SER A 271 -5.32 -12.91 10.14
C SER A 271 -4.98 -14.40 10.32
N GLY A 272 -3.93 -14.71 11.10
CA GLY A 272 -3.37 -16.06 11.27
C GLY A 272 -4.24 -17.04 12.06
N GLU A 273 -5.04 -16.57 13.01
CA GLU A 273 -5.97 -17.41 13.80
C GLU A 273 -7.06 -18.08 12.95
N LYS A 274 -7.26 -17.61 11.70
CA LYS A 274 -8.31 -18.09 10.80
C LYS A 274 -7.76 -18.74 9.51
N GLN A 275 -6.47 -19.08 9.48
CA GLN A 275 -5.77 -19.74 8.36
C GLN A 275 -5.78 -18.96 7.03
N VAL A 276 -6.00 -17.64 7.04
CA VAL A 276 -5.91 -16.79 5.85
C VAL A 276 -4.62 -15.98 5.91
N ILE A 277 -3.78 -16.09 4.88
CA ILE A 277 -2.53 -15.32 4.79
C ILE A 277 -2.83 -14.00 4.04
N PRO A 278 -2.69 -12.83 4.68
CA PRO A 278 -3.01 -11.56 4.03
C PRO A 278 -1.97 -11.21 2.95
N SER A 279 -2.41 -10.52 1.91
CA SER A 279 -1.50 -9.81 1.00
C SER A 279 -0.83 -8.64 1.73
N HIS A 280 0.32 -8.18 1.25
CA HIS A 280 0.99 -6.98 1.78
C HIS A 280 0.09 -5.75 1.72
N ARG A 281 -0.76 -5.64 0.68
CA ARG A 281 -1.80 -4.60 0.57
C ARG A 281 -2.75 -4.62 1.76
N SER A 282 -3.43 -5.74 1.99
CA SER A 282 -4.46 -5.82 3.03
C SER A 282 -3.87 -5.76 4.43
N LEU A 283 -2.67 -6.34 4.61
CA LEU A 283 -1.92 -6.19 5.84
C LEU A 283 -1.60 -4.72 6.13
N TYR A 284 -1.17 -3.98 5.12
CA TYR A 284 -0.88 -2.55 5.23
C TYR A 284 -2.14 -1.71 5.50
N ASP A 285 -3.25 -1.97 4.80
CA ASP A 285 -4.53 -1.27 5.03
C ASP A 285 -5.04 -1.48 6.48
N HIS A 286 -4.91 -2.70 7.00
CA HIS A 286 -5.24 -3.00 8.40
C HIS A 286 -4.27 -2.32 9.37
N LEU A 287 -2.97 -2.37 9.09
CA LEU A 287 -1.94 -1.69 9.86
C LEU A 287 -2.20 -0.18 9.95
N GLN A 288 -2.48 0.49 8.83
CA GLN A 288 -2.82 1.91 8.81
C GLN A 288 -4.05 2.22 9.65
N SER A 289 -5.07 1.35 9.61
CA SER A 289 -6.30 1.50 10.40
C SER A 289 -6.02 1.45 11.91
N LEU A 290 -5.15 0.52 12.34
CA LEU A 290 -4.73 0.41 13.74
C LEU A 290 -3.96 1.65 14.20
N PHE A 291 -3.01 2.14 13.39
CA PHE A 291 -2.28 3.37 13.70
C PHE A 291 -3.20 4.59 13.77
N GLN A 292 -4.12 4.75 12.83
CA GLN A 292 -5.03 5.88 12.81
C GLN A 292 -5.93 5.96 14.05
N VAL A 293 -6.33 4.81 14.61
CA VAL A 293 -7.19 4.75 15.80
C VAL A 293 -6.38 4.81 17.09
N HIS A 294 -5.30 4.04 17.20
CA HIS A 294 -4.60 3.82 18.46
C HIS A 294 -3.31 4.63 18.62
N TRP A 295 -2.66 5.02 17.51
CA TRP A 295 -1.38 5.73 17.55
C TRP A 295 -1.22 6.76 16.42
N PRO A 296 -2.09 7.78 16.37
CA PRO A 296 -2.26 8.61 15.18
C PRO A 296 -1.09 9.59 14.93
N ARG A 297 -0.09 9.65 15.81
CA ARG A 297 1.10 10.52 15.70
C ARG A 297 2.20 9.93 14.82
N GLN A 298 1.98 8.72 14.30
CA GLN A 298 2.90 7.98 13.46
C GLN A 298 2.10 7.32 12.33
N THR A 299 2.60 7.44 11.10
CA THR A 299 1.99 6.94 9.88
C THR A 299 2.93 5.93 9.25
N PRO A 300 2.67 4.61 9.34
CA PRO A 300 3.53 3.62 8.70
C PRO A 300 3.49 3.79 7.19
N MET A 301 4.65 3.57 6.55
CA MET A 301 4.82 3.69 5.10
C MET A 301 5.08 2.32 4.48
N ARG A 302 4.59 2.11 3.25
CA ARG A 302 4.86 0.93 2.43
C ARG A 302 5.57 1.34 1.15
N TYR A 303 6.64 0.64 0.80
CA TYR A 303 7.38 0.80 -0.46
C TYR A 303 7.50 -0.55 -1.19
N GLY A 304 7.73 -0.50 -2.51
CA GLY A 304 7.83 -1.68 -3.36
C GLY A 304 6.48 -2.37 -3.63
N SER A 305 6.49 -3.69 -3.75
CA SER A 305 5.38 -4.53 -4.22
C SER A 305 4.18 -4.53 -3.26
N LYS A 306 3.00 -4.70 -3.85
CA LYS A 306 1.69 -4.73 -3.17
C LYS A 306 1.04 -6.12 -3.12
N SER A 307 1.41 -7.00 -4.04
CA SER A 307 0.57 -8.14 -4.46
C SER A 307 0.95 -9.49 -3.85
N TRP A 308 1.98 -9.55 -3.01
CA TRP A 308 2.45 -10.82 -2.44
C TRP A 308 2.06 -10.97 -0.98
N SER A 309 2.26 -12.16 -0.45
CA SER A 309 2.05 -12.50 0.95
C SER A 309 3.39 -12.67 1.68
N LEU A 310 3.40 -12.47 3.01
CA LEU A 310 4.60 -12.58 3.84
C LEU A 310 5.26 -13.97 3.73
N PHE A 311 4.46 -15.06 3.82
CA PHE A 311 4.91 -16.46 3.77
C PHE A 311 3.89 -17.40 3.10
N GLY A 312 3.25 -16.95 2.01
CA GLY A 312 2.24 -17.75 1.30
C GLY A 312 2.72 -19.13 0.84
N ILE A 313 1.87 -20.13 1.02
CA ILE A 313 1.99 -21.45 0.40
C ILE A 313 1.80 -21.29 -1.12
N LYS A 314 2.46 -22.15 -1.91
CA LYS A 314 2.35 -22.20 -3.37
C LYS A 314 0.87 -22.18 -3.82
N GLY A 315 0.53 -21.23 -4.70
CA GLY A 315 -0.62 -21.37 -5.61
C GLY A 315 -1.68 -20.29 -5.59
N GLU A 316 -1.58 -19.24 -4.76
CA GLU A 316 -2.67 -18.25 -4.62
C GLU A 316 -2.16 -16.81 -4.46
N ASP A 317 -1.35 -16.34 -5.42
CA ASP A 317 -1.10 -14.91 -5.61
C ASP A 317 -2.23 -14.35 -6.51
N SER A 318 -3.47 -14.28 -6.01
CA SER A 318 -4.59 -13.66 -6.74
C SER A 318 -4.79 -12.23 -6.25
N ASP A 319 -4.28 -11.27 -7.04
CA ASP A 319 -4.37 -9.83 -6.84
C ASP A 319 -5.78 -9.30 -7.17
N THR A 320 -6.83 -9.95 -6.66
CA THR A 320 -8.18 -9.39 -6.84
C THR A 320 -8.22 -8.12 -6.00
N ASN A 321 -8.13 -6.97 -6.66
CA ASN A 321 -8.38 -5.64 -6.10
C ASN A 321 -9.79 -5.61 -5.50
N VAL A 322 -9.92 -6.11 -4.27
CA VAL A 322 -11.19 -6.05 -3.58
C VAL A 322 -11.37 -4.62 -3.10
N THR A 323 -12.26 -3.91 -3.80
CA THR A 323 -12.69 -2.55 -3.51
C THR A 323 -13.39 -2.51 -2.15
N SER A 324 -12.60 -2.41 -1.10
CA SER A 324 -13.07 -2.38 0.27
C SER A 324 -12.53 -1.17 1.02
N VAL A 325 -13.35 -0.66 1.93
CA VAL A 325 -13.05 0.50 2.74
C VAL A 325 -12.85 0.05 4.18
N PRO A 326 -11.76 0.41 4.86
CA PRO A 326 -11.58 0.08 6.26
C PRO A 326 -12.64 0.73 7.16
N VAL A 327 -13.08 -0.01 8.17
CA VAL A 327 -13.99 0.46 9.21
C VAL A 327 -13.16 0.78 10.45
N LEU A 328 -13.40 1.96 11.02
CA LEU A 328 -12.72 2.47 12.21
C LEU A 328 -13.72 2.61 13.35
N LYS A 329 -13.29 2.25 14.56
CA LYS A 329 -14.04 2.43 15.80
C LYS A 329 -13.23 3.31 16.75
N ASN A 330 -13.81 4.42 17.16
CA ASN A 330 -13.21 5.33 18.14
C ASN A 330 -14.25 5.80 19.16
N ASN A 331 -13.86 6.68 20.08
CA ASN A 331 -14.73 7.22 21.13
C ASN A 331 -15.98 7.96 20.60
N LYS A 332 -15.96 8.41 19.34
CA LYS A 332 -17.05 9.12 18.67
C LYS A 332 -18.00 8.18 17.90
N GLY A 333 -17.71 6.88 17.84
CA GLY A 333 -18.53 5.87 17.16
C GLY A 333 -17.80 5.08 16.08
N LEU A 334 -18.58 4.61 15.09
CA LEU A 334 -18.10 3.83 13.95
C LEU A 334 -18.06 4.69 12.68
N PHE A 335 -16.98 4.55 11.91
CA PHE A 335 -16.69 5.36 10.73
C PHE A 335 -16.17 4.48 9.59
N LEU A 336 -16.50 4.83 8.35
CA LEU A 336 -15.78 4.39 7.17
C LEU A 336 -14.58 5.30 6.97
N ASN A 337 -13.40 4.72 6.73
CA ASN A 337 -12.19 5.46 6.39
C ASN A 337 -12.18 5.94 4.92
N ALA A 338 -13.31 6.51 4.49
CA ALA A 338 -13.50 7.10 3.18
C ALA A 338 -14.58 8.19 3.27
N GLY A 339 -14.37 9.31 2.59
CA GLY A 339 -15.27 10.46 2.56
C GLY A 339 -15.51 10.96 1.14
N GLN A 340 -15.78 12.26 1.03
CA GLN A 340 -16.01 12.92 -0.27
C GLN A 340 -14.83 12.77 -1.24
N ALA A 341 -13.58 12.80 -0.74
CA ALA A 341 -12.38 12.64 -1.58
C ALA A 341 -12.35 11.29 -2.29
N GLN A 342 -12.78 10.23 -1.61
CA GLN A 342 -12.92 8.90 -2.19
C GLN A 342 -14.26 8.74 -2.93
N GLY A 343 -15.12 9.75 -2.99
CA GLY A 343 -16.43 9.66 -3.62
C GLY A 343 -17.42 8.81 -2.83
N VAL A 344 -17.47 8.95 -1.50
CA VAL A 344 -18.59 8.44 -0.69
C VAL A 344 -19.72 9.47 -0.67
N GLN A 345 -20.98 9.02 -0.69
CA GLN A 345 -22.17 9.87 -0.63
C GLN A 345 -23.15 9.44 0.46
N ILE A 346 -23.93 10.40 0.94
CA ILE A 346 -25.03 10.15 1.88
C ILE A 346 -26.03 9.21 1.20
N GLY A 347 -26.40 8.13 1.88
CA GLY A 347 -27.30 7.10 1.37
C GLY A 347 -26.62 5.89 0.74
N ASP A 348 -25.29 5.89 0.57
CA ASP A 348 -24.55 4.70 0.16
C ASP A 348 -24.74 3.57 1.17
N GLU A 349 -24.98 2.36 0.70
CA GLU A 349 -25.10 1.17 1.54
C GLU A 349 -23.91 0.24 1.35
N TYR A 350 -23.35 -0.21 2.45
CA TYR A 350 -22.20 -1.10 2.50
C TYR A 350 -22.54 -2.39 3.26
N ALA A 351 -21.95 -3.48 2.80
CA ALA A 351 -21.84 -4.72 3.56
C ALA A 351 -20.51 -4.73 4.33
N VAL A 352 -20.58 -4.97 5.63
CA VAL A 352 -19.43 -4.92 6.54
C VAL A 352 -19.05 -6.33 6.97
N TYR A 353 -17.76 -6.65 6.80
CA TYR A 353 -17.18 -7.96 7.06
C TYR A 353 -16.00 -7.81 8.04
N PRO A 354 -15.75 -8.82 8.89
CA PRO A 354 -14.48 -8.93 9.62
C PRO A 354 -13.30 -8.81 8.65
N GLY A 355 -12.21 -8.18 9.08
CA GLY A 355 -11.06 -7.79 8.24
C GLY A 355 -10.39 -8.91 7.46
N ASP A 356 -10.72 -10.16 7.76
CA ASP A 356 -10.14 -11.38 7.20
C ASP A 356 -10.78 -11.80 5.84
N PHE A 357 -11.86 -11.14 5.41
CA PHE A 357 -12.62 -11.49 4.19
C PHE A 357 -12.15 -10.74 2.93
N ILE A 358 -10.85 -10.78 2.66
CA ILE A 358 -10.28 -10.28 1.39
C ILE A 358 -10.74 -11.16 0.20
N ARG A 359 -11.28 -12.36 0.46
CA ARG A 359 -11.92 -13.23 -0.53
C ARG A 359 -13.43 -13.37 -0.36
N ALA A 360 -14.12 -12.33 0.10
CA ALA A 360 -15.59 -12.35 0.10
C ALA A 360 -16.13 -12.50 -1.34
N THR A 361 -16.37 -13.75 -1.74
CA THR A 361 -17.21 -14.11 -2.87
C THR A 361 -18.65 -13.73 -2.50
N ALA A 362 -19.55 -13.55 -3.46
CA ALA A 362 -20.95 -13.21 -3.15
C ALA A 362 -21.73 -14.31 -2.39
N SER A 363 -21.04 -15.36 -1.92
CA SER A 363 -21.53 -16.41 -1.02
C SER A 363 -21.40 -16.05 0.46
N ASP A 364 -20.56 -15.07 0.82
CA ASP A 364 -20.36 -14.73 2.23
C ASP A 364 -21.51 -13.86 2.72
N THR A 365 -22.22 -14.34 3.73
CA THR A 365 -23.30 -13.57 4.35
C THR A 365 -22.69 -12.35 5.03
N PRO A 366 -23.10 -11.12 4.64
CA PRO A 366 -22.59 -9.92 5.29
C PRO A 366 -22.93 -9.98 6.77
N THR A 367 -21.96 -9.73 7.62
CA THR A 367 -22.19 -9.74 9.06
C THR A 367 -23.18 -8.65 9.44
N VAL A 368 -23.08 -7.49 8.76
CA VAL A 368 -23.93 -6.32 8.97
C VAL A 368 -24.06 -5.52 7.67
N LYS A 369 -25.26 -4.98 7.40
CA LYS A 369 -25.47 -3.93 6.39
C LYS A 369 -25.56 -2.57 7.06
N VAL A 370 -24.88 -1.59 6.47
CA VAL A 370 -24.81 -0.21 6.97
C VAL A 370 -25.16 0.78 5.88
N ARG A 371 -25.72 1.93 6.25
CA ARG A 371 -26.03 3.04 5.35
C ARG A 371 -25.35 4.29 5.83
N VAL A 372 -24.66 4.97 4.93
CA VAL A 372 -23.97 6.22 5.20
C VAL A 372 -24.98 7.32 5.53
N SER A 373 -24.80 7.96 6.69
CA SER A 373 -25.69 9.01 7.21
C SER A 373 -25.05 10.39 7.14
N GLU A 374 -23.73 10.48 7.33
CA GLU A 374 -22.96 11.72 7.26
C GLU A 374 -21.67 11.44 6.49
N VAL A 375 -21.27 12.37 5.62
CA VAL A 375 -20.04 12.27 4.82
C VAL A 375 -19.21 13.52 5.07
N ASP A 376 -18.07 13.33 5.74
CA ASP A 376 -17.03 14.34 5.84
C ASP A 376 -16.08 14.21 4.63
N ASN A 377 -15.11 15.12 4.57
CA ASN A 377 -14.17 15.16 3.46
C ASN A 377 -13.37 13.87 3.25
N LEU A 378 -12.94 13.21 4.34
CA LEU A 378 -12.04 12.06 4.28
C LEU A 378 -12.55 10.82 5.03
N GLU A 379 -13.66 10.92 5.75
CA GLU A 379 -14.34 9.81 6.45
C GLU A 379 -15.86 9.97 6.41
N SER A 380 -16.59 8.92 6.76
CA SER A 380 -18.05 8.95 6.76
C SER A 380 -18.62 8.18 7.96
N LYS A 381 -19.73 8.66 8.53
CA LYS A 381 -20.50 7.94 9.54
C LYS A 381 -21.62 7.14 8.88
N PHE A 382 -21.99 6.04 9.53
CA PHE A 382 -23.06 5.18 9.05
C PHE A 382 -23.96 4.70 10.19
N VAL A 383 -25.16 4.28 9.80
CA VAL A 383 -26.16 3.63 10.66
C VAL A 383 -26.43 2.20 10.19
N LEU A 384 -26.83 1.33 11.12
CA LEU A 384 -27.16 -0.06 10.82
C LEU A 384 -28.51 -0.14 10.08
N VAL A 385 -28.58 -0.89 8.97
CA VAL A 385 -29.78 -1.01 8.13
C VAL A 385 -30.66 -2.20 8.54
N GLU A 386 -30.07 -3.29 9.03
CA GLU A 386 -30.80 -4.50 9.43
C GLU A 386 -30.37 -4.95 10.85
N GLN A 387 -31.30 -4.96 11.81
CA GLN A 387 -31.13 -5.65 13.10
C GLN A 387 -31.56 -7.12 12.94
N GLY A 388 -30.64 -7.97 12.50
CA GLY A 388 -30.72 -9.39 12.83
C GLY A 388 -30.51 -9.56 14.33
N THR A 389 -31.12 -10.58 14.94
CA THR A 389 -31.17 -10.88 16.40
C THR A 389 -29.81 -11.08 17.11
N ARG A 390 -28.68 -10.82 16.47
CA ARG A 390 -27.34 -10.85 17.05
C ARG A 390 -26.68 -9.48 16.94
N ILE A 391 -26.50 -8.82 18.08
CA ILE A 391 -25.64 -7.64 18.19
C ILE A 391 -24.20 -8.11 17.94
N VAL A 392 -23.65 -7.82 16.77
CA VAL A 392 -22.25 -8.06 16.47
C VAL A 392 -21.46 -6.78 16.77
N SER A 393 -20.45 -6.86 17.61
CA SER A 393 -19.53 -5.75 17.86
C SER A 393 -18.59 -5.60 16.66
N ILE A 394 -18.82 -4.58 15.83
CA ILE A 394 -17.88 -4.17 14.79
C ILE A 394 -16.62 -3.64 15.48
N GLU A 395 -15.44 -4.00 14.97
CA GLU A 395 -14.14 -3.56 15.46
C GLU A 395 -13.34 -2.83 14.38
N THR A 396 -12.30 -2.08 14.81
CA THR A 396 -11.37 -1.43 13.88
C THR A 396 -10.67 -2.47 13.01
N GLY A 397 -10.52 -2.15 11.72
CA GLY A 397 -9.86 -3.01 10.75
C GLY A 397 -10.77 -4.03 10.07
N TRP A 398 -12.08 -4.00 10.38
CA TRP A 398 -13.11 -4.61 9.53
C TRP A 398 -13.17 -3.88 8.18
N VAL A 399 -13.74 -4.53 7.17
CA VAL A 399 -13.79 -4.00 5.80
C VAL A 399 -15.24 -3.86 5.32
N ALA A 400 -15.53 -2.78 4.61
CA ALA A 400 -16.82 -2.46 4.06
C ALA A 400 -16.77 -2.51 2.52
N LYS A 401 -17.67 -3.29 1.89
CA LYS A 401 -17.85 -3.33 0.44
C LYS A 401 -19.14 -2.61 0.06
N LEU A 402 -19.08 -1.73 -0.94
CA LEU A 402 -20.27 -1.03 -1.42
C LEU A 402 -21.23 -2.04 -2.05
N ILE A 403 -22.49 -2.04 -1.58
CA ILE A 403 -23.54 -2.92 -2.11
C ILE A 403 -24.62 -2.15 -2.85
N ARG A 404 -24.88 -0.89 -2.48
CA ARG A 404 -25.87 -0.05 -3.15
C ARG A 404 -25.39 1.41 -3.12
N PRO A 405 -24.96 1.97 -4.26
CA PRO A 405 -24.61 3.39 -4.32
C PRO A 405 -25.86 4.27 -4.21
N ALA A 406 -25.68 5.49 -3.72
CA ALA A 406 -26.69 6.53 -3.75
C ALA A 406 -27.12 6.84 -5.20
N ILE A 407 -28.39 7.18 -5.40
CA ILE A 407 -28.94 7.42 -6.75
C ILE A 407 -28.22 8.56 -7.47
N SER A 408 -27.83 9.62 -6.73
CA SER A 408 -27.03 10.74 -7.23
C SER A 408 -25.65 10.34 -7.76
N GLN A 409 -25.20 9.14 -7.41
CA GLN A 409 -23.91 8.58 -7.80
C GLN A 409 -23.99 7.63 -8.99
N LYS A 410 -25.18 7.42 -9.58
CA LYS A 410 -25.33 6.48 -10.69
C LYS A 410 -25.09 7.16 -12.05
N ILE A 411 -24.22 6.57 -12.86
CA ILE A 411 -24.02 6.99 -14.26
C ILE A 411 -25.26 6.63 -15.08
N SER A 412 -25.77 7.58 -15.85
CA SER A 412 -26.95 7.37 -16.70
C SER A 412 -26.54 6.76 -18.05
N ILE A 413 -27.09 5.58 -18.35
CA ILE A 413 -26.84 4.85 -19.59
C ILE A 413 -28.16 4.70 -20.34
N GLY A 414 -28.25 5.28 -21.53
CA GLY A 414 -29.42 5.21 -22.38
C GLY A 414 -29.45 3.91 -23.18
N THR A 415 -30.61 3.28 -23.31
CA THR A 415 -30.77 2.10 -24.15
C THR A 415 -32.21 1.96 -24.65
N THR A 416 -32.46 1.03 -25.56
CA THR A 416 -33.79 0.76 -26.08
C THR A 416 -34.29 -0.60 -25.61
N SER A 417 -35.61 -0.74 -25.49
CA SER A 417 -36.24 -2.02 -25.11
C SER A 417 -35.94 -3.15 -26.11
N SER A 418 -35.53 -2.83 -27.35
CA SER A 418 -35.09 -3.83 -28.32
C SER A 418 -33.74 -4.45 -27.99
N VAL A 419 -32.82 -3.69 -27.37
CA VAL A 419 -31.49 -4.19 -26.99
C VAL A 419 -31.59 -5.07 -25.75
N LEU A 420 -32.46 -4.70 -24.80
CA LEU A 420 -32.61 -5.41 -23.54
C LEU A 420 -33.53 -6.64 -23.59
N ARG A 421 -34.09 -6.97 -24.75
CA ARG A 421 -35.18 -7.94 -24.90
C ARG A 421 -34.84 -9.35 -24.39
N ASP A 422 -33.56 -9.72 -24.48
CA ASP A 422 -33.04 -11.03 -24.10
C ASP A 422 -32.36 -11.06 -22.72
N PHE A 423 -32.28 -9.91 -22.02
CA PHE A 423 -31.63 -9.83 -20.72
C PHE A 423 -32.64 -10.00 -19.58
N SER A 424 -32.25 -10.77 -18.57
CA SER A 424 -33.07 -11.04 -17.38
C SER A 424 -32.44 -10.44 -16.12
N TRP A 425 -31.96 -9.20 -16.24
CA TRP A 425 -31.37 -8.48 -15.12
C TRP A 425 -32.36 -8.41 -13.96
N ARG A 426 -32.01 -9.07 -12.84
CA ARG A 426 -32.78 -8.92 -11.60
C ARG A 426 -32.69 -7.46 -11.16
N ASP A 427 -33.82 -6.88 -10.75
CA ASP A 427 -33.87 -5.50 -10.24
C ASP A 427 -32.79 -5.25 -9.18
N SER A 428 -32.55 -6.22 -8.29
CA SER A 428 -31.49 -6.17 -7.27
C SER A 428 -30.08 -5.95 -7.84
N SER A 429 -29.75 -6.53 -8.99
CA SER A 429 -28.42 -6.42 -9.64
C SER A 429 -28.18 -5.05 -10.28
N LEU A 430 -29.25 -4.42 -10.76
CA LEU A 430 -29.24 -3.06 -11.29
C LEU A 430 -29.27 -2.03 -10.16
N GLU A 431 -30.00 -2.33 -9.09
CA GLU A 431 -30.00 -1.52 -7.87
C GLU A 431 -28.62 -1.44 -7.23
N SER A 432 -27.86 -2.53 -7.21
CA SER A 432 -26.48 -2.57 -6.70
C SER A 432 -25.44 -1.98 -7.66
N SER A 433 -25.81 -1.64 -8.90
CA SER A 433 -24.87 -1.15 -9.90
C SER A 433 -24.57 0.34 -9.75
N LEU A 434 -23.36 0.73 -10.16
CA LEU A 434 -22.89 2.13 -10.26
C LEU A 434 -23.54 2.91 -11.41
N PHE A 435 -24.49 2.30 -12.13
CA PHE A 435 -25.20 2.92 -13.24
C PHE A 435 -26.72 2.78 -13.09
N ARG A 436 -27.44 3.57 -13.87
CA ARG A 436 -28.88 3.45 -14.07
C ARG A 436 -29.16 3.38 -15.56
N LEU A 437 -30.09 2.53 -15.94
CA LEU A 437 -30.51 2.36 -17.33
C LEU A 437 -31.75 3.18 -17.58
N LEU A 438 -31.71 3.99 -18.63
CA LEU A 438 -32.83 4.77 -19.11
C LEU A 438 -33.32 4.13 -20.40
N ILE A 439 -34.40 3.34 -20.29
CA ILE A 439 -34.97 2.58 -21.40
C ILE A 439 -35.97 3.46 -22.15
N ASP A 440 -35.82 3.54 -23.47
CA ASP A 440 -36.73 4.26 -24.37
C ASP A 440 -36.99 5.69 -23.88
N ASN A 441 -35.93 6.40 -23.50
CA ASN A 441 -35.92 7.73 -22.87
C ASN A 441 -36.97 8.70 -23.47
N LYS A 442 -38.19 8.71 -22.92
CA LYS A 442 -39.33 9.48 -23.45
C LYS A 442 -39.26 10.96 -23.11
N SER A 443 -38.39 11.33 -22.17
CA SER A 443 -38.16 12.70 -21.73
C SER A 443 -36.90 13.25 -22.38
N ALA A 444 -37.05 14.21 -23.31
CA ALA A 444 -35.95 14.88 -24.01
C ALA A 444 -34.94 15.66 -23.13
N ASN A 445 -35.03 15.55 -21.80
CA ASN A 445 -34.25 16.33 -20.82
C ASN A 445 -33.23 15.52 -19.99
N GLU A 446 -33.24 14.18 -20.01
CA GLU A 446 -32.21 13.41 -19.30
C GLU A 446 -31.06 13.05 -20.25
N THR A 447 -29.92 13.73 -20.09
CA THR A 447 -28.70 13.45 -20.84
C THR A 447 -28.02 12.19 -20.32
N CYS A 448 -27.80 11.22 -21.20
CA CYS A 448 -27.05 10.01 -20.88
C CYS A 448 -25.57 10.22 -21.21
N MET A 449 -24.68 9.75 -20.33
CA MET A 449 -23.24 9.80 -20.59
C MET A 449 -22.83 8.76 -21.63
N PHE A 450 -23.49 7.60 -21.60
CA PHE A 450 -23.28 6.50 -22.53
C PHE A 450 -24.60 6.02 -23.12
N HIS A 451 -24.53 5.45 -24.31
CA HIS A 451 -25.67 4.76 -24.93
C HIS A 451 -25.29 3.33 -25.31
N LEU A 452 -26.14 2.36 -24.96
CA LEU A 452 -25.96 0.98 -25.35
C LEU A 452 -26.85 0.66 -26.56
N THR A 453 -26.23 0.21 -27.65
CA THR A 453 -26.90 -0.21 -28.88
C THR A 453 -26.45 -1.59 -29.33
N MET A 454 -27.18 -2.16 -30.28
CA MET A 454 -26.78 -3.36 -31.02
C MET A 454 -26.39 -2.95 -32.45
N ASN A 455 -25.24 -3.40 -32.93
CA ASN A 455 -24.78 -3.11 -34.29
C ASN A 455 -25.34 -4.11 -35.32
N ASP A 456 -25.04 -3.89 -36.61
CA ASP A 456 -25.49 -4.77 -37.71
C ASP A 456 -24.92 -6.21 -37.63
N ARG A 457 -23.87 -6.42 -36.84
CA ARG A 457 -23.23 -7.73 -36.62
C ARG A 457 -23.83 -8.48 -35.43
N GLN A 458 -24.89 -7.95 -34.81
CA GLN A 458 -25.46 -8.48 -33.58
C GLN A 458 -24.44 -8.53 -32.43
N GLU A 459 -23.73 -7.42 -32.24
CA GLU A 459 -22.86 -7.20 -31.10
C GLU A 459 -23.37 -5.99 -30.30
N TYR A 460 -23.31 -6.08 -28.97
CA TYR A 460 -23.54 -4.96 -28.08
C TYR A 460 -22.35 -4.00 -28.13
N VAL A 461 -22.64 -2.72 -28.37
CA VAL A 461 -21.65 -1.66 -28.49
C VAL A 461 -22.06 -0.47 -27.62
N VAL A 462 -21.10 0.06 -26.87
CA VAL A 462 -21.26 1.28 -26.08
C VAL A 462 -20.84 2.50 -26.91
N LEU A 463 -21.71 3.49 -26.95
CA LEU A 463 -21.51 4.77 -27.60
C LEU A 463 -21.30 5.89 -26.57
N ASP A 464 -20.55 6.92 -26.97
CA ASP A 464 -20.40 8.16 -26.20
C ASP A 464 -21.69 9.03 -26.22
N SER A 465 -21.63 10.19 -25.56
CA SER A 465 -22.74 11.17 -25.54
C SER A 465 -23.02 11.81 -26.91
N SER A 466 -22.09 11.67 -27.87
CA SER A 466 -22.22 12.10 -29.27
C SER A 466 -22.64 10.97 -30.21
N HIS A 467 -23.07 9.82 -29.66
CA HIS A 467 -23.48 8.62 -30.40
C HIS A 467 -22.38 8.00 -31.27
N ARG A 468 -21.10 8.18 -30.92
CA ARG A 468 -19.97 7.51 -31.59
C ARG A 468 -19.51 6.30 -30.78
N ALA A 469 -19.15 5.23 -31.49
CA ALA A 469 -18.65 4.02 -30.86
C ALA A 469 -17.32 4.29 -30.15
N ILE A 470 -17.20 3.76 -28.93
CA ILE A 470 -15.98 3.86 -28.14
C ILE A 470 -15.07 2.69 -28.52
N ASN A 471 -14.10 2.94 -29.39
CA ASN A 471 -13.20 1.91 -29.93
C ASN A 471 -12.32 1.23 -28.87
N THR A 472 -12.22 1.82 -27.67
CA THR A 472 -11.44 1.26 -26.56
C THR A 472 -12.20 0.24 -25.72
N LEU A 473 -13.48 0.00 -26.02
CA LEU A 473 -14.31 -0.99 -25.35
C LEU A 473 -14.55 -2.22 -26.24
N PRO A 474 -14.63 -3.43 -25.67
CA PRO A 474 -14.93 -4.64 -26.43
C PRO A 474 -16.37 -4.62 -26.95
N ALA A 475 -16.55 -5.02 -28.21
CA ALA A 475 -17.88 -5.36 -28.72
C ALA A 475 -18.24 -6.77 -28.22
N ILE A 476 -19.44 -6.94 -27.68
CA ILE A 476 -19.87 -8.21 -27.07
C ILE A 476 -20.87 -8.91 -28.01
N PRO A 477 -20.54 -10.05 -28.62
CA PRO A 477 -21.48 -10.78 -29.47
C PRO A 477 -22.71 -11.25 -28.70
N CYS A 478 -23.90 -11.04 -29.24
CA CYS A 478 -25.15 -11.42 -28.56
C CYS A 478 -25.29 -12.94 -28.36
N ASN A 479 -24.61 -13.74 -29.19
CA ASN A 479 -24.64 -15.20 -29.13
C ASN A 479 -23.56 -15.80 -28.20
N LEU A 480 -22.76 -14.98 -27.53
CA LEU A 480 -21.73 -15.44 -26.61
C LEU A 480 -22.37 -15.97 -25.32
N ASP A 481 -21.94 -17.15 -24.87
CA ASP A 481 -22.35 -17.69 -23.57
C ASP A 481 -21.82 -16.79 -22.44
N GLY A 482 -22.71 -16.27 -21.59
CA GLY A 482 -22.38 -15.28 -20.58
C GLY A 482 -22.33 -13.82 -21.04
N ALA A 483 -22.77 -13.50 -22.27
CA ALA A 483 -22.80 -12.11 -22.79
C ALA A 483 -23.45 -11.09 -21.83
N GLU A 484 -24.49 -11.50 -21.08
CA GLU A 484 -25.14 -10.72 -20.03
C GLU A 484 -24.21 -10.30 -18.90
N ASN A 485 -23.42 -11.24 -18.38
CA ASN A 485 -22.46 -10.94 -17.32
C ASN A 485 -21.32 -10.08 -17.85
N ALA A 486 -20.81 -10.39 -19.05
CA ALA A 486 -19.77 -9.60 -19.68
C ALA A 486 -20.19 -8.14 -19.89
N LEU A 487 -21.40 -7.93 -20.40
CA LEU A 487 -21.95 -6.59 -20.58
C LEU A 487 -22.13 -5.88 -19.24
N LEU A 488 -22.69 -6.55 -18.23
CA LEU A 488 -22.91 -5.97 -16.91
C LEU A 488 -21.58 -5.53 -16.26
N GLU A 489 -20.54 -6.36 -16.33
CA GLU A 489 -19.21 -6.03 -15.79
C GLU A 489 -18.55 -4.89 -16.56
N MET A 490 -18.63 -4.89 -17.90
CA MET A 490 -18.14 -3.77 -18.70
C MET A 490 -18.83 -2.44 -18.33
N LEU A 491 -20.17 -2.44 -18.18
CA LEU A 491 -20.92 -1.26 -17.78
C LEU A 491 -20.59 -0.82 -16.34
N ARG A 492 -20.37 -1.76 -15.41
CA ARG A 492 -19.90 -1.46 -14.05
C ARG A 492 -18.53 -0.80 -14.06
N HIS A 493 -17.61 -1.32 -14.85
CA HIS A 493 -16.24 -0.84 -14.96
C HIS A 493 -16.16 0.58 -15.51
N ILE A 494 -16.80 0.85 -16.66
CA ILE A 494 -16.81 2.21 -17.24
C ILE A 494 -17.50 3.22 -16.31
N SER A 495 -18.51 2.77 -15.55
CA SER A 495 -19.20 3.62 -14.58
C SER A 495 -18.31 3.93 -13.38
N ALA A 496 -17.59 2.94 -12.85
CA ALA A 496 -16.60 3.15 -11.79
C ALA A 496 -15.50 4.13 -12.22
N PHE A 497 -14.99 3.97 -13.45
CA PHE A 497 -14.00 4.86 -14.04
C PHE A 497 -14.53 6.30 -14.10
N LYS A 498 -15.73 6.52 -14.65
CA LYS A 498 -16.31 7.86 -14.79
C LYS A 498 -16.71 8.49 -13.46
N LEU A 499 -17.11 7.71 -12.46
CA LEU A 499 -17.34 8.23 -11.13
C LEU A 499 -16.05 8.74 -10.50
N PHE A 500 -14.95 8.00 -10.64
CA PHE A 500 -13.64 8.45 -10.16
C PHE A 500 -13.14 9.67 -10.96
N GLU A 501 -13.30 9.68 -12.28
CA GLU A 501 -13.04 10.84 -13.15
C GLU A 501 -13.87 12.07 -12.75
N GLY A 502 -15.10 11.88 -12.29
CA GLY A 502 -16.00 12.93 -11.85
C GLY A 502 -15.71 13.54 -10.48
N ILE A 503 -14.81 12.94 -9.67
CA ILE A 503 -14.42 13.51 -8.37
C ILE A 503 -13.64 14.81 -8.60
N ASN A 504 -14.25 15.92 -8.22
CA ASN A 504 -13.73 17.27 -8.48
C ASN A 504 -13.49 18.06 -7.19
N ARG A 505 -12.68 19.11 -7.32
CA ARG A 505 -12.20 20.00 -6.25
C ARG A 505 -13.32 20.51 -5.34
N ILE A 506 -13.06 20.46 -4.03
CA ILE A 506 -13.74 21.30 -3.05
C ILE A 506 -12.91 22.55 -2.84
N SER A 507 -13.53 23.72 -3.02
CA SER A 507 -12.86 25.01 -2.80
C SER A 507 -12.59 25.20 -1.31
N ASN A 508 -11.31 25.16 -0.92
CA ASN A 508 -10.86 25.57 0.41
C ASN A 508 -9.68 26.55 0.24
N PRO A 509 -9.97 27.87 0.20
CA PRO A 509 -8.95 28.88 -0.09
C PRO A 509 -7.77 28.87 0.89
N ASP A 510 -8.00 28.52 2.15
CA ASP A 510 -6.94 28.51 3.16
C ASP A 510 -6.01 27.31 2.96
N PHE A 511 -6.58 26.14 2.65
CA PHE A 511 -5.78 24.97 2.31
C PHE A 511 -5.01 25.16 0.99
N GLU A 512 -5.62 25.79 -0.01
CA GLU A 512 -4.97 26.05 -1.30
C GLU A 512 -3.81 27.03 -1.22
N ARG A 513 -3.82 27.96 -0.26
CA ARG A 513 -2.68 28.85 0.01
C ARG A 513 -1.52 28.14 0.69
N SER A 514 -1.74 26.95 1.25
CA SER A 514 -0.70 26.19 1.96
C SER A 514 0.27 25.45 1.03
N PHE A 515 0.01 25.40 -0.28
CA PHE A 515 0.91 24.76 -1.24
C PHE A 515 0.86 25.38 -2.63
N SER A 516 1.92 25.18 -3.40
CA SER A 516 1.97 25.45 -4.84
C SER A 516 2.09 24.13 -5.60
N LEU A 517 1.50 24.08 -6.80
CA LEU A 517 1.62 22.94 -7.71
C LEU A 517 1.91 23.50 -9.09
N VAL A 518 3.08 23.15 -9.63
CA VAL A 518 3.59 23.62 -10.92
C VAL A 518 3.88 22.42 -11.80
N VAL A 519 3.49 22.54 -13.06
CA VAL A 519 3.69 21.51 -14.09
C VAL A 519 4.61 22.11 -15.15
N THR A 520 5.64 21.36 -15.52
CA THR A 520 6.66 21.78 -16.51
C THR A 520 6.80 20.71 -17.61
N PRO A 521 6.61 21.04 -18.90
CA PRO A 521 6.21 22.34 -19.42
C PRO A 521 4.80 22.77 -18.95
N PRO A 522 4.48 24.07 -18.94
CA PRO A 522 3.17 24.53 -18.48
C PRO A 522 2.06 24.04 -19.42
N PRO A 523 0.91 23.58 -18.88
CA PRO A 523 -0.18 23.09 -19.70
C PRO A 523 -0.89 24.20 -20.49
N GLU A 524 -1.21 23.90 -21.74
CA GLU A 524 -2.11 24.68 -22.58
C GLU A 524 -3.50 24.78 -21.95
N ASN A 525 -4.10 25.97 -22.00
CA ASN A 525 -5.39 26.28 -21.37
C ASN A 525 -5.47 25.93 -19.88
N GLY A 526 -4.31 25.74 -19.21
CA GLY A 526 -4.20 25.43 -17.79
C GLY A 526 -4.43 23.96 -17.40
N ILE A 527 -4.72 23.06 -18.35
CA ILE A 527 -5.00 21.64 -18.06
C ILE A 527 -4.34 20.68 -19.06
N HIS A 528 -4.16 21.05 -20.33
CA HIS A 528 -3.69 20.12 -21.38
C HIS A 528 -2.18 20.17 -21.59
N LEU A 529 -1.50 19.03 -21.56
CA LEU A 529 -0.11 18.86 -21.96
C LEU A 529 -0.05 18.06 -23.26
N ASN A 530 0.48 18.65 -24.33
CA ASN A 530 0.72 17.94 -25.59
C ASN A 530 2.19 17.52 -25.64
N LEU A 531 2.45 16.21 -25.60
CA LEU A 531 3.79 15.63 -25.54
C LEU A 531 3.98 14.58 -26.64
N VAL A 532 5.23 14.34 -27.03
CA VAL A 532 5.62 13.27 -27.95
C VAL A 532 6.11 12.07 -27.15
N ASP A 533 5.93 10.87 -27.71
CA ASP A 533 6.49 9.64 -27.16
C ASP A 533 7.99 9.78 -26.79
N GLY A 534 8.31 9.48 -25.53
CA GLY A 534 9.64 9.64 -24.93
C GLY A 534 9.95 11.04 -24.38
N ASP A 535 9.02 11.98 -24.41
CA ASP A 535 9.16 13.26 -23.71
C ASP A 535 8.95 13.09 -22.21
N ASN A 536 9.55 13.99 -21.41
CA ASN A 536 9.36 14.04 -19.97
C ASN A 536 8.59 15.31 -19.56
N TRP A 537 7.83 15.20 -18.47
CA TRP A 537 7.27 16.35 -17.78
C TRP A 537 7.48 16.22 -16.26
N ILE A 538 7.51 17.36 -15.59
CA ILE A 538 7.81 17.46 -14.16
C ILE A 538 6.62 18.05 -13.43
N LEU A 539 6.22 17.39 -12.34
CA LEU A 539 5.30 17.92 -11.34
C LEU A 539 6.10 18.39 -10.13
N THR A 540 6.06 19.68 -9.87
CA THR A 540 6.64 20.30 -8.67
C THR A 540 5.54 20.60 -7.67
N ILE A 541 5.71 20.13 -6.43
CA ILE A 541 4.79 20.40 -5.33
C ILE A 541 5.59 21.05 -4.20
N GLU A 542 5.17 22.24 -3.78
CA GLU A 542 5.83 22.98 -2.72
C GLU A 542 4.85 23.21 -1.57
N ASN A 543 5.24 22.82 -0.37
CA ASN A 543 4.44 23.00 0.83
C ASN A 543 4.90 24.27 1.57
N HIS A 544 4.04 25.28 1.59
CA HIS A 544 4.24 26.55 2.30
C HIS A 544 3.69 26.50 3.73
N GLY A 545 2.97 25.42 4.08
CA GLY A 545 2.35 25.23 5.37
C GLY A 545 3.31 24.73 6.46
N ASP A 546 2.77 24.67 7.68
CA ASP A 546 3.42 24.13 8.88
C ASP A 546 3.10 22.65 9.13
N LYS A 547 2.20 22.07 8.33
CA LYS A 547 1.76 20.68 8.39
C LYS A 547 2.15 19.92 7.12
N PRO A 548 2.39 18.60 7.22
CA PRO A 548 2.68 17.78 6.06
C PRO A 548 1.48 17.69 5.12
N LEU A 549 1.76 17.51 3.83
CA LEU A 549 0.77 17.21 2.80
C LEU A 549 0.98 15.79 2.29
N TYR A 550 -0.12 15.11 2.00
CA TYR A 550 -0.14 13.75 1.47
C TYR A 550 -0.66 13.81 0.04
N VAL A 551 0.13 13.34 -0.91
CA VAL A 551 -0.16 13.45 -2.35
C VAL A 551 -0.34 12.07 -2.95
N SER A 552 -1.49 11.81 -3.56
CA SER A 552 -1.78 10.59 -4.32
C SER A 552 -1.99 10.94 -5.78
N ILE A 553 -1.33 10.21 -6.69
CA ILE A 553 -1.38 10.48 -8.13
C ILE A 553 -1.91 9.25 -8.84
N PHE A 554 -2.95 9.45 -9.67
CA PHE A 554 -3.58 8.40 -10.46
C PHE A 554 -3.51 8.75 -11.94
N ASN A 555 -3.19 7.77 -12.77
CA ASN A 555 -3.32 7.86 -14.22
C ASN A 555 -4.60 7.13 -14.64
N LEU A 556 -5.58 7.89 -15.13
CA LEU A 556 -6.78 7.38 -15.77
C LEU A 556 -6.47 7.24 -17.26
N ARG A 557 -6.15 6.02 -17.69
CA ARG A 557 -5.66 5.75 -19.04
C ARG A 557 -6.80 5.62 -20.04
N ALA A 558 -6.49 5.88 -21.31
CA ALA A 558 -7.42 5.63 -22.43
C ALA A 558 -7.93 4.17 -22.51
N SER A 559 -7.24 3.23 -21.88
CA SER A 559 -7.60 1.83 -21.75
C SER A 559 -8.63 1.53 -20.65
N TRP A 560 -9.20 2.56 -20.01
CA TRP A 560 -10.13 2.47 -18.88
C TRP A 560 -9.51 1.89 -17.60
N GLU A 561 -8.19 1.90 -17.50
CA GLU A 561 -7.44 1.57 -16.29
C GLU A 561 -7.37 2.79 -15.35
N VAL A 562 -7.42 2.55 -14.04
CA VAL A 562 -7.11 3.56 -13.02
C VAL A 562 -5.89 3.08 -12.24
N ALA A 563 -4.72 3.53 -12.66
CA ALA A 563 -3.43 3.11 -12.11
C ALA A 563 -2.92 4.11 -11.06
N SER A 564 -2.24 3.64 -10.02
CA SER A 564 -1.63 4.49 -9.00
C SER A 564 -0.16 4.70 -9.33
N VAL A 565 0.19 5.90 -9.80
CA VAL A 565 1.53 6.18 -10.34
C VAL A 565 2.62 5.93 -9.30
N LEU A 566 2.38 6.38 -8.06
CA LEU A 566 3.34 6.22 -6.97
C LEU A 566 3.46 4.76 -6.51
N SER A 567 2.33 4.07 -6.33
CA SER A 567 2.36 2.69 -5.84
C SER A 567 2.93 1.74 -6.89
N ASP A 568 2.63 1.95 -8.17
CA ASP A 568 3.13 1.10 -9.26
C ASP A 568 4.62 1.36 -9.52
N GLY A 569 5.10 2.58 -9.26
CA GLY A 569 6.52 2.93 -9.20
C GLY A 569 7.24 2.50 -7.90
N GLY A 570 6.54 1.86 -6.95
CA GLY A 570 7.13 1.41 -5.68
C GLY A 570 7.41 2.49 -4.64
N GLN A 571 6.98 3.73 -4.87
CA GLN A 571 7.16 4.88 -3.97
C GLN A 571 6.11 4.94 -2.84
N GLY A 572 5.20 3.97 -2.82
CA GLY A 572 4.13 3.84 -1.82
C GLY A 572 2.79 4.41 -2.27
N ASP A 573 1.83 4.40 -1.36
CA ASP A 573 0.43 4.77 -1.68
C ASP A 573 0.22 6.29 -1.83
N PHE A 574 1.12 7.07 -1.24
CA PHE A 574 1.12 8.52 -1.28
C PHE A 574 2.53 9.04 -1.03
N LEU A 575 2.84 10.20 -1.61
CA LEU A 575 4.03 10.99 -1.35
C LEU A 575 3.74 11.92 -0.16
N VAL A 576 4.71 12.08 0.74
CA VAL A 576 4.60 12.99 1.87
C VAL A 576 5.46 14.21 1.61
N VAL A 577 4.83 15.36 1.34
CA VAL A 577 5.52 16.64 1.17
C VAL A 577 5.62 17.33 2.53
N THR A 578 6.84 17.40 3.05
CA THR A 578 7.09 17.91 4.41
C THR A 578 6.83 19.43 4.50
N PRO A 579 6.55 19.97 5.70
CA PRO A 579 6.38 21.42 5.88
C PRO A 579 7.57 22.20 5.32
N GLN A 580 7.33 23.33 4.67
CA GLN A 580 8.38 24.23 4.15
C GLN A 580 9.38 23.54 3.21
N SER A 581 8.91 22.56 2.43
CA SER A 581 9.73 21.78 1.52
C SER A 581 9.11 21.68 0.14
N LYS A 582 9.91 21.19 -0.80
CA LYS A 582 9.52 21.02 -2.20
C LYS A 582 9.88 19.61 -2.64
N GLU A 583 8.97 18.99 -3.37
CA GLU A 583 9.16 17.70 -4.03
C GLU A 583 8.95 17.84 -5.54
N GLU A 584 9.76 17.13 -6.32
CA GLU A 584 9.67 17.08 -7.78
C GLU A 584 9.52 15.64 -8.24
N LEU A 585 8.54 15.41 -9.11
CA LEU A 585 8.28 14.11 -9.73
C LEU A 585 8.44 14.27 -11.24
N GLU A 586 9.37 13.51 -11.82
CA GLU A 586 9.56 13.42 -13.25
C GLU A 586 8.78 12.23 -13.81
N PHE A 587 8.08 12.44 -14.91
CA PHE A 587 7.28 11.44 -15.59
C PHE A 587 7.74 11.34 -17.04
N GLU A 588 8.13 10.15 -17.46
CA GLU A 588 8.35 9.81 -18.85
C GLU A 588 7.02 9.43 -19.50
N VAL A 589 6.77 9.96 -20.69
CA VAL A 589 5.56 9.71 -21.45
C VAL A 589 5.80 8.60 -22.46
N GLU A 590 5.01 7.54 -22.37
CA GLU A 590 5.01 6.44 -23.32
C GLU A 590 3.64 6.35 -24.02
N VAL A 591 3.63 6.14 -25.33
CA VAL A 591 2.41 5.81 -26.06
C VAL A 591 1.98 4.41 -25.65
N CYS A 592 0.84 4.33 -24.96
CA CYS A 592 0.29 3.08 -24.48
C CYS A 592 0.20 2.04 -25.62
N GLY A 593 0.86 0.89 -25.46
CA GLY A 593 0.91 -0.15 -26.49
C GLY A 593 -0.47 -0.68 -26.93
N SER A 594 -1.51 -0.54 -26.10
CA SER A 594 -2.89 -0.87 -26.48
C SER A 594 -3.51 0.18 -27.42
N ALA A 595 -3.12 1.46 -27.35
CA ALA A 595 -3.52 2.48 -28.33
C ALA A 595 -2.88 2.24 -29.71
N THR A 596 -1.61 1.83 -29.74
CA THR A 596 -0.89 1.46 -30.96
C THR A 596 -1.48 0.20 -31.60
N LYS A 597 -1.84 -0.82 -30.80
CA LYS A 597 -2.58 -2.00 -31.27
C LYS A 597 -4.00 -1.67 -31.78
N ARG A 598 -4.59 -0.56 -31.34
CA ARG A 598 -5.93 -0.08 -31.72
C ARG A 598 -5.90 0.95 -32.88
N GLY A 599 -4.74 1.15 -33.53
CA GLY A 599 -4.60 1.98 -34.74
C GLY A 599 -4.62 3.49 -34.51
N GLY A 600 -4.49 3.94 -33.26
CA GLY A 600 -4.40 5.36 -32.90
C GLY A 600 -2.94 5.83 -32.84
N ASN A 601 -2.67 7.02 -33.37
CA ASN A 601 -1.36 7.69 -33.25
C ASN A 601 -1.27 8.64 -32.04
N CYS A 602 -2.30 8.68 -31.20
CA CYS A 602 -2.33 9.48 -29.98
C CYS A 602 -3.12 8.79 -28.86
N CYS A 603 -2.75 9.09 -27.62
CA CYS A 603 -3.52 8.71 -26.43
C CYS A 603 -3.71 9.92 -25.51
N GLU A 604 -4.87 9.97 -24.84
CA GLU A 604 -5.21 10.98 -23.85
C GLU A 604 -5.35 10.30 -22.50
N ASP A 605 -4.51 10.69 -21.56
CA ASP A 605 -4.50 10.21 -20.18
C ASP A 605 -4.88 11.34 -19.23
N VAL A 606 -5.72 11.06 -18.24
CA VAL A 606 -6.07 12.05 -17.20
C VAL A 606 -5.29 11.75 -15.94
N ILE A 607 -4.32 12.60 -15.63
CA ILE A 607 -3.55 12.54 -14.39
C ILE A 607 -4.33 13.28 -13.30
N LYS A 608 -4.80 12.52 -12.30
CA LYS A 608 -5.48 13.05 -11.12
C LYS A 608 -4.54 13.11 -9.93
N ILE A 609 -4.40 14.31 -9.36
CA ILE A 609 -3.52 14.61 -8.23
C ILE A 609 -4.39 14.99 -7.05
N PHE A 610 -4.47 14.11 -6.07
CA PHE A 610 -5.14 14.37 -4.79
C PHE A 610 -4.11 14.86 -3.79
N ILE A 611 -4.39 15.98 -3.12
CA ILE A 611 -3.58 16.48 -2.01
C ILE A 611 -4.47 16.53 -0.78
N THR A 612 -4.10 15.81 0.27
CA THR A 612 -4.85 15.68 1.51
C THR A 612 -4.00 16.12 2.70
N SER A 613 -4.68 16.56 3.75
CA SER A 613 -4.05 16.99 5.03
C SER A 613 -3.76 15.84 6.00
N ARG A 614 -4.20 14.62 5.67
CA ARG A 614 -3.84 13.37 6.37
C ARG A 614 -3.65 12.24 5.34
N ALA A 615 -2.90 11.21 5.72
CA ALA A 615 -2.82 9.97 4.97
C ALA A 615 -4.20 9.34 4.81
N VAL A 616 -4.55 9.00 3.57
CA VAL A 616 -5.77 8.26 3.24
C VAL A 616 -5.49 7.29 2.11
N SER A 617 -6.19 6.17 2.10
CA SER A 617 -6.11 5.19 1.02
C SER A 617 -7.18 5.46 -0.04
N PHE A 618 -6.80 5.24 -1.29
CA PHE A 618 -7.67 5.23 -2.48
C PHE A 618 -7.66 3.86 -3.16
N SER A 619 -7.16 2.80 -2.50
CA SER A 619 -7.03 1.47 -3.10
C SER A 619 -8.35 0.93 -3.65
N SER A 620 -9.47 1.29 -3.03
CA SER A 620 -10.81 0.92 -3.50
C SER A 620 -11.24 1.57 -4.81
N ARG A 621 -10.40 2.42 -5.43
CA ARG A 621 -10.69 3.15 -6.67
C ARG A 621 -9.80 2.73 -7.84
N LEU A 622 -8.86 1.82 -7.62
CA LEU A 622 -8.04 1.27 -8.69
C LEU A 622 -8.88 0.34 -9.57
N LEU A 623 -8.62 0.39 -10.87
CA LEU A 623 -9.27 -0.45 -11.88
C LEU A 623 -8.19 -1.02 -12.79
N GLU A 624 -8.29 -2.30 -13.10
CA GLU A 624 -7.41 -2.95 -14.08
C GLU A 624 -7.71 -2.49 -15.51
N GLU A 625 -6.82 -2.80 -16.45
CA GLU A 625 -7.03 -2.49 -17.86
C GLU A 625 -8.28 -3.20 -18.40
N MET A 626 -9.12 -2.48 -19.16
CA MET A 626 -10.29 -3.09 -19.79
C MET A 626 -9.85 -4.13 -20.83
N PRO A 627 -10.33 -5.39 -20.74
CA PRO A 627 -10.04 -6.42 -21.72
C PRO A 627 -10.43 -6.02 -23.15
N LEU A 628 -9.68 -6.56 -24.12
CA LEU A 628 -9.90 -6.28 -25.55
C LEU A 628 -11.01 -7.13 -26.15
N THR A 629 -11.30 -8.26 -25.52
CA THR A 629 -12.28 -9.23 -26.02
C THR A 629 -13.31 -9.60 -24.96
N ALA A 630 -14.50 -9.97 -25.39
CA ALA A 630 -15.56 -10.44 -24.49
C ALA A 630 -15.19 -11.75 -23.77
N GLY A 631 -14.35 -12.60 -24.37
CA GLY A 631 -13.86 -13.84 -23.76
C GLY A 631 -12.95 -13.59 -22.55
N GLU A 632 -11.96 -12.71 -22.69
CA GLU A 632 -11.08 -12.30 -21.58
C GLU A 632 -11.88 -11.68 -20.42
N LEU A 633 -12.94 -10.94 -20.74
CA LEU A 633 -13.83 -10.32 -19.76
C LEU A 633 -14.66 -11.36 -18.98
N LEU A 634 -14.95 -12.51 -19.59
CA LEU A 634 -15.62 -13.64 -18.92
C LEU A 634 -14.64 -14.47 -18.08
N ASP A 635 -13.40 -14.64 -18.52
CA ASP A 635 -12.37 -15.37 -17.76
C ASP A 635 -12.09 -14.71 -16.40
N LEU A 636 -12.18 -13.38 -16.32
CA LEU A 636 -12.12 -12.62 -15.07
C LEU A 636 -13.26 -12.97 -14.08
N THR A 637 -14.37 -13.56 -14.56
CA THR A 637 -15.55 -13.89 -13.75
C THR A 637 -15.63 -15.35 -13.30
N GLY A 638 -14.81 -16.25 -13.87
CA GLY A 638 -14.96 -17.72 -13.77
C GLY A 638 -14.29 -18.46 -12.60
N ALA A 639 -13.48 -17.80 -11.77
CA ALA A 639 -12.71 -18.47 -10.71
C ALA A 639 -13.51 -18.71 -9.39
N GLY A 640 -14.19 -19.86 -9.31
CA GLY A 640 -14.36 -20.70 -8.10
C GLY A 640 -15.29 -20.24 -6.96
N ARG A 641 -16.52 -20.79 -6.90
CA ARG A 641 -17.40 -20.78 -5.70
C ARG A 641 -17.86 -22.19 -5.35
N ALA A 642 -17.47 -22.72 -4.19
CA ALA A 642 -18.02 -23.94 -3.61
C ALA A 642 -18.14 -23.81 -2.08
N VAL A 643 -19.26 -24.29 -1.54
CA VAL A 643 -19.79 -24.05 -0.20
C VAL A 643 -19.39 -25.16 0.78
N GLY A 644 -19.02 -24.80 2.01
CA GLY A 644 -18.89 -25.72 3.15
C GLY A 644 -19.06 -24.99 4.49
N GLU A 645 -19.97 -25.48 5.34
CA GLU A 645 -20.28 -24.96 6.69
C GLU A 645 -19.34 -25.53 7.78
N ILE A 646 -19.10 -24.78 8.88
CA ILE A 646 -19.43 -25.17 10.29
C ILE A 646 -18.71 -24.30 11.37
N SER A 647 -19.55 -23.91 12.36
CA SER A 647 -19.45 -23.57 13.81
C SER A 647 -18.33 -22.76 14.50
N LYS A 648 -18.81 -22.08 15.57
CA LYS A 648 -18.28 -21.01 16.42
C LYS A 648 -17.55 -21.46 17.70
N GLU A 649 -16.80 -20.50 18.28
CA GLU A 649 -16.55 -20.15 19.71
C GLU A 649 -15.07 -19.71 19.84
N ASP A 650 -14.58 -18.67 20.55
CA ASP A 650 -15.11 -17.73 21.54
C ASP A 650 -14.15 -16.49 21.67
N ILE A 651 -14.74 -15.30 21.91
CA ILE A 651 -14.41 -14.23 22.91
C ILE A 651 -12.96 -13.68 23.05
N TRP A 652 -12.75 -12.34 23.02
CA TRP A 652 -12.28 -11.49 24.16
C TRP A 652 -12.25 -9.97 23.86
N LYS A 653 -12.52 -9.21 24.93
CA LYS A 653 -12.52 -7.73 25.07
C LYS A 653 -11.13 -7.22 25.51
N LEU A 654 -10.95 -5.91 25.33
CA LEU A 654 -9.99 -4.93 25.91
C LEU A 654 -9.19 -4.28 24.77
N ILE A 655 -9.09 -2.96 24.68
CA ILE A 655 -8.36 -2.12 25.63
C ILE A 655 -8.96 -0.69 25.65
N ASP A 656 -9.18 -0.17 26.87
CA ASP A 656 -9.21 1.28 27.15
C ASP A 656 -7.75 1.72 27.30
N VAL A 657 -7.20 2.39 26.29
CA VAL A 657 -5.94 3.15 26.44
C VAL A 657 -6.37 4.58 26.70
N ASP A 658 -5.97 5.13 27.84
CA ASP A 658 -6.06 6.56 28.13
C ASP A 658 -5.37 7.36 27.01
N THR A 659 -6.14 7.81 26.02
CA THR A 659 -5.67 8.73 24.99
C THR A 659 -5.57 10.11 25.60
N ARG A 660 -4.37 10.50 26.04
CA ARG A 660 -4.06 11.90 26.34
C ARG A 660 -4.12 12.73 25.05
N GLY A 661 -4.98 13.75 25.05
CA GLY A 661 -4.88 14.95 24.21
C GLY A 661 -5.94 15.10 23.12
N ASP A 662 -7.14 15.55 23.51
CA ASP A 662 -8.30 15.92 22.67
C ASP A 662 -8.09 17.21 21.82
N ASN A 663 -6.86 17.55 21.47
CA ASN A 663 -6.51 18.85 20.87
C ASN A 663 -6.16 18.81 19.37
N ASP A 664 -6.21 17.66 18.71
CA ASP A 664 -5.96 17.57 17.27
C ASP A 664 -7.29 17.35 16.55
N ILE A 665 -8.10 18.42 16.43
CA ILE A 665 -9.15 18.48 15.40
C ILE A 665 -8.40 18.50 14.07
N ARG A 666 -8.06 17.30 13.59
CA ARG A 666 -7.33 17.12 12.33
C ARG A 666 -8.20 17.68 11.23
N SER A 667 -7.73 18.75 10.62
CA SER A 667 -8.30 19.27 9.39
C SER A 667 -8.44 18.09 8.41
N GLN A 668 -9.63 17.89 7.86
CA GLN A 668 -9.87 16.89 6.82
C GLN A 668 -9.85 17.56 5.44
N ASN A 669 -8.92 18.48 5.22
CA ASN A 669 -8.86 19.21 3.97
C ASN A 669 -8.30 18.32 2.86
N TRP A 670 -8.86 18.47 1.67
CA TRP A 670 -8.37 17.84 0.46
C TRP A 670 -8.62 18.73 -0.77
N ILE A 671 -7.83 18.51 -1.81
CA ILE A 671 -8.05 19.06 -3.14
C ILE A 671 -7.77 17.98 -4.19
N CYS A 672 -8.39 18.08 -5.36
CA CYS A 672 -8.01 17.34 -6.55
C CYS A 672 -7.68 18.33 -7.68
N LYS A 673 -6.56 18.11 -8.35
CA LYS A 673 -6.19 18.79 -9.59
C LYS A 673 -6.04 17.76 -10.69
N ASN A 674 -6.41 18.14 -11.90
CA ASN A 674 -6.33 17.28 -13.08
C ASN A 674 -5.35 17.89 -14.07
N VAL A 675 -4.56 17.04 -14.72
CA VAL A 675 -3.72 17.37 -15.87
C VAL A 675 -4.06 16.36 -16.96
N ILE A 676 -4.40 16.82 -18.16
CA ILE A 676 -4.72 15.97 -19.30
C ILE A 676 -3.46 15.86 -20.14
N VAL A 677 -2.89 14.67 -20.27
CA VAL A 677 -1.67 14.40 -21.04
C VAL A 677 -2.08 13.78 -22.37
N CYS A 678 -1.85 14.51 -23.45
CA CYS A 678 -2.07 14.09 -24.82
C CYS A 678 -0.72 13.68 -25.43
N THR A 679 -0.51 12.38 -25.58
CA THR A 679 0.72 11.84 -26.17
C THR A 679 0.52 11.58 -27.65
N THR A 680 1.48 11.94 -28.48
CA THR A 680 1.51 11.60 -29.91
C THR A 680 2.68 10.67 -30.23
N ALA A 681 2.44 9.66 -31.06
CA ALA A 681 3.48 8.74 -31.50
C ALA A 681 4.57 9.47 -32.28
N ARG A 682 5.83 9.15 -32.01
CA ARG A 682 6.96 9.65 -32.79
C ARG A 682 6.79 9.16 -34.22
N LYS A 683 6.70 10.09 -35.19
CA LYS A 683 6.76 9.72 -36.61
C LYS A 683 8.15 9.15 -36.87
N GLU A 684 8.29 7.84 -36.85
CA GLU A 684 9.42 7.22 -37.53
C GLU A 684 9.33 7.61 -39.01
N SER A 685 10.40 8.21 -39.51
CA SER A 685 10.61 8.50 -40.91
C SER A 685 10.43 7.22 -41.73
N VAL A 686 9.26 7.10 -42.36
CA VAL A 686 9.02 6.20 -43.50
C VAL A 686 9.80 6.75 -44.69
N GLU A 687 11.13 6.64 -44.63
CA GLU A 687 12.06 6.85 -45.74
C GLU A 687 13.24 5.88 -45.57
N ALA A 688 12.97 4.58 -45.52
CA ALA A 688 14.01 3.54 -45.74
C ALA A 688 13.41 2.15 -45.96
N ARG A 689 12.34 2.00 -46.75
CA ARG A 689 11.95 0.73 -47.38
C ARG A 689 11.19 1.00 -48.68
N ASP A 690 11.92 1.50 -49.67
CA ASP A 690 11.63 1.22 -51.08
C ASP A 690 12.57 0.10 -51.56
#